data_AF-A0A7X1N8Q5-F1
#
_entry.id   AF-A0A7X1N8Q5-F1
#
_cell.length_a   1.000
_cell.length_b   1.000
_cell.length_c   1.000
_cell.angle_alpha   90.00
_cell.angle_beta   90.00
_cell.angle_gamma   90.00
#
_symmetry.space_group_name_H-M   'P 1'
#
loop_
_entity.id
_entity.type
_entity.pdbx_description
1 polymer ?
#
loop_
_entity_poly.entity_id
_entity_poly.type
_entity_poly.pdbx_seq_one_letter_code
_entity_poly.pdbx_strand_id
1 'polypeptide(L)'
;MNSPLQSSSRATPSDDAPARDERAAKSAAGGGALVASLSHKRSSELADIFAADGLLARQIDGYRPRASQIEMSRAVAAAMEASGRAMPEPAMFEAQKRPARRLQQPASASAAATDDAAPTDANVDGGENTLIVEAGTGTGKTYAYLVPAMLWGGKVIVSTGTKHLQDQLYQRDIPTVRDALAVPVTVAMLKGRANYLCHYYLQRTADNGRLPSRQETSYLQDIIRFAKITRTGDKAELASVPETAAVWPMVTSTRDNCLGQECPHYKDCFVMQARREAQQADIVVVNHHLFFADIMLRDTGMAELLPTANTVIFDEAHQLPETATLFFGETLSTTQFLELARDSVAEGLGHARDAVDWVKLGAALERSARDLRLAFKEDSVRLSIGQLPDDHPLFPALEAVETELDALAGALAGQSERAESLGALLRRARELQDVLAGWTTPPTATERDAASGSASQASDANDPNEKVRWIEVFSHTVQLHETPLSVAPIFAKQRAGVPRAWVFTSATLSVRGDFTHYAAQMGLNARRSMTLPSPFDYGTQGLLYVPRNLPQPSSPMFTDAVFDAALPAIEASGGGVFMLCTTLRAVDRIASKLRDIIESRSWNMPLLVQGDASRTELLDRFRSYGNAILVGSQSFWEGVDVRGDALSLVIIDKLPFAPPDDPVLSARLDALTKKGLSPFAVHQLPQAVITLKQGAGRLIRSETDRGVLMICDTRLVDKPYGRRIWQSLPPFKRTRELDVVREFFEENAQAQ
;
A
#
# COMPACT_ATOMS: atom_id res chain seq x y z
N MET A 1 -39.28 69.08 16.27
CA MET A 1 -38.84 70.16 17.17
C MET A 1 -37.44 69.80 17.67
N ASN A 2 -36.51 70.73 17.48
CA ASN A 2 -35.14 70.81 18.01
C ASN A 2 -34.06 69.83 17.49
N SER A 3 -33.50 70.19 16.34
CA SER A 3 -32.05 70.23 16.03
C SER A 3 -31.37 71.31 16.95
N PRO A 4 -30.01 71.56 17.03
CA PRO A 4 -29.06 71.49 15.90
C PRO A 4 -27.52 71.38 16.17
N LEU A 5 -26.74 71.46 15.07
CA LEU A 5 -25.32 71.90 14.90
C LEU A 5 -24.22 70.86 15.24
N GLN A 6 -23.09 70.67 14.51
CA GLN A 6 -22.51 71.25 13.29
C GLN A 6 -21.29 70.40 12.83
N SER A 7 -21.03 70.37 11.50
CA SER A 7 -19.76 70.26 10.71
C SER A 7 -18.42 69.87 11.38
N SER A 8 -17.44 69.15 10.81
CA SER A 8 -16.97 68.99 9.40
C SER A 8 -15.86 67.92 9.23
N SER A 9 -15.72 67.44 7.99
CA SER A 9 -14.46 67.11 7.26
C SER A 9 -14.00 65.64 7.09
N ARG A 10 -13.53 65.38 5.86
CA ARG A 10 -13.06 64.13 5.24
C ARG A 10 -11.73 63.64 5.85
N ALA A 11 -11.51 62.32 5.87
CA ALA A 11 -10.39 61.60 5.22
C ALA A 11 -10.31 60.13 5.68
N THR A 12 -9.81 59.28 4.79
CA THR A 12 -9.53 57.83 4.86
C THR A 12 -8.93 57.30 6.17
N PRO A 13 -9.22 56.04 6.58
CA PRO A 13 -8.33 55.28 7.44
C PRO A 13 -7.46 54.31 6.62
N SER A 14 -6.17 54.41 6.91
CA SER A 14 -5.02 53.61 6.50
C SER A 14 -5.00 52.21 7.11
N ASP A 15 -4.28 51.32 6.41
CA ASP A 15 -3.57 50.12 6.84
C ASP A 15 -3.77 49.60 8.28
N ASP A 16 -4.34 48.40 8.37
CA ASP A 16 -3.96 47.41 9.38
C ASP A 16 -3.94 46.01 8.72
N ALA A 17 -2.75 45.53 8.39
CA ALA A 17 -2.48 44.20 7.87
C ALA A 17 -2.49 43.16 9.02
N PRO A 18 -2.99 41.92 8.80
CA PRO A 18 -3.28 41.01 9.88
C PRO A 18 -2.11 40.09 10.23
N ALA A 19 -1.90 39.89 11.54
CA ALA A 19 -1.17 38.78 12.12
C ALA A 19 -1.79 37.43 11.74
N ARG A 20 -1.38 36.85 10.59
CA ARG A 20 -1.77 35.49 10.16
C ARG A 20 -0.65 34.65 9.54
N ASP A 21 0.58 35.16 9.47
CA ASP A 21 1.72 34.45 8.85
C ASP A 21 2.60 33.63 9.81
N GLU A 22 2.45 33.79 11.13
CA GLU A 22 3.32 33.10 12.10
C GLU A 22 3.07 31.59 12.25
N ARG A 23 1.91 31.07 11.82
CA ARG A 23 1.62 29.62 11.89
C ARG A 23 2.24 28.82 10.74
N ALA A 24 2.48 29.43 9.58
CA ALA A 24 3.17 28.77 8.47
C ALA A 24 4.69 28.70 8.72
N ALA A 25 5.28 29.74 9.32
CA ALA A 25 6.68 29.77 9.69
C ALA A 25 7.05 28.71 10.75
N LYS A 26 6.12 28.33 11.63
CA LYS A 26 6.36 27.29 12.66
C LYS A 26 6.46 25.86 12.10
N SER A 27 5.97 25.57 10.89
CA SER A 27 6.16 24.24 10.28
C SER A 27 7.53 24.10 9.59
N ALA A 28 8.09 25.19 9.06
CA ALA A 28 9.46 25.23 8.54
C ALA A 28 10.50 25.19 9.67
N ALA A 29 10.19 25.75 10.84
CA ALA A 29 11.05 25.70 12.02
C ALA A 29 11.12 24.32 12.71
N GLY A 30 10.19 23.40 12.42
CA GLY A 30 10.15 22.05 12.99
C GLY A 30 11.29 21.14 12.51
N GLY A 31 11.75 21.31 11.26
CA GLY A 31 12.85 20.52 10.69
C GLY A 31 14.20 20.75 11.39
N GLY A 32 14.47 21.97 11.84
CA GLY A 32 15.73 22.32 12.53
C GLY A 32 15.86 21.68 13.92
N ALA A 33 14.77 21.59 14.69
CA ALA A 33 14.75 20.94 15.99
C ALA A 33 14.89 19.41 15.89
N LEU A 34 14.39 18.83 14.80
CA LEU A 34 14.46 17.40 14.48
C LEU A 34 15.88 16.88 14.19
N VAL A 35 16.73 17.72 13.60
CA VAL A 35 18.13 17.42 13.24
C VAL A 35 19.09 17.70 14.40
N ALA A 36 18.70 18.56 15.35
CA ALA A 36 19.54 18.99 16.48
C ALA A 36 19.95 17.87 17.45
N SER A 37 19.30 16.69 17.39
CA SER A 37 19.64 15.53 18.23
C SER A 37 20.72 14.62 17.65
N LEU A 38 21.12 14.82 16.38
CA LEU A 38 22.12 13.99 15.70
C LEU A 38 23.55 14.38 16.11
N SER A 39 24.37 13.39 16.43
CA SER A 39 25.80 13.63 16.69
C SER A 39 26.50 14.37 15.55
N HIS A 40 27.34 15.36 15.89
CA HIS A 40 28.07 16.17 14.90
C HIS A 40 28.88 15.31 13.91
N LYS A 41 29.46 14.21 14.43
CA LYS A 41 30.21 13.24 13.61
C LYS A 41 29.34 12.64 12.49
N ARG A 42 28.15 12.11 12.82
CA ARG A 42 27.24 11.53 11.82
C ARG A 42 26.72 12.57 10.85
N SER A 43 26.43 13.78 11.35
CA SER A 43 25.99 14.89 10.50
C SER A 43 27.04 15.28 9.45
N SER A 44 28.33 15.32 9.85
CA SER A 44 29.46 15.56 8.95
C SER A 44 29.63 14.43 7.94
N GLU A 45 29.58 13.18 8.40
CA GLU A 45 29.73 12.00 7.54
C GLU A 45 28.64 11.94 6.45
N LEU A 46 27.39 12.24 6.79
CA LEU A 46 26.32 12.36 5.80
C LEU A 46 26.56 13.52 4.82
N ALA A 47 27.05 14.67 5.30
CA ALA A 47 27.36 15.78 4.41
C ALA A 47 28.41 15.38 3.36
N ASP A 48 29.45 14.66 3.77
CA ASP A 48 30.52 14.19 2.89
C ASP A 48 30.04 13.11 1.91
N ILE A 49 29.16 12.20 2.34
CA ILE A 49 28.61 11.13 1.49
C ILE A 49 27.76 11.71 0.36
N PHE A 50 26.88 12.66 0.69
CA PHE A 50 25.90 13.21 -0.24
C PHE A 50 26.39 14.45 -0.99
N ALA A 51 27.59 14.96 -0.72
CA ALA A 51 28.19 16.12 -1.39
C ALA A 51 28.30 15.95 -2.92
N ALA A 52 28.46 17.07 -3.63
CA ALA A 52 28.60 17.10 -5.09
C ALA A 52 29.81 16.31 -5.59
N ASP A 53 30.88 16.27 -4.79
CA ASP A 53 32.09 15.48 -4.98
C ASP A 53 32.19 14.34 -3.95
N GLY A 54 31.08 13.99 -3.31
CA GLY A 54 30.98 12.99 -2.25
C GLY A 54 31.05 11.54 -2.74
N LEU A 55 30.92 10.59 -1.81
CA LEU A 55 31.01 9.16 -2.13
C LEU A 55 29.97 8.70 -3.15
N LEU A 56 28.72 9.16 -3.03
CA LEU A 56 27.67 8.79 -3.98
C LEU A 56 27.95 9.38 -5.37
N ALA A 57 28.34 10.65 -5.45
CA ALA A 57 28.64 11.32 -6.71
C ALA A 57 29.81 10.69 -7.47
N ARG A 58 30.82 10.17 -6.76
CA ARG A 58 31.99 9.51 -7.37
C ARG A 58 31.70 8.12 -7.91
N GLN A 59 30.66 7.43 -7.41
CA GLN A 59 30.39 6.02 -7.73
C GLN A 59 29.11 5.83 -8.55
N ILE A 60 28.19 6.80 -8.51
CA ILE A 60 26.89 6.70 -9.18
C ILE A 60 26.85 7.75 -10.28
N ASP A 61 26.89 7.27 -11.52
CA ASP A 61 26.85 8.15 -12.69
C ASP A 61 25.53 8.94 -12.74
N GLY A 62 25.63 10.23 -13.07
CA GLY A 62 24.50 11.16 -13.07
C GLY A 62 23.92 11.51 -11.69
N TYR A 63 24.54 11.10 -10.58
CA TYR A 63 24.11 11.52 -9.25
C TYR A 63 24.29 13.04 -9.06
N ARG A 64 23.24 13.69 -8.54
CA ARG A 64 23.27 15.11 -8.17
C ARG A 64 22.84 15.27 -6.71
N PRO A 65 23.57 16.05 -5.91
CA PRO A 65 23.22 16.31 -4.52
C PRO A 65 21.90 17.07 -4.44
N ARG A 66 21.08 16.75 -3.44
CA ARG A 66 19.79 17.41 -3.18
C ARG A 66 19.70 17.77 -1.70
N ALA A 67 19.35 19.01 -1.39
CA ALA A 67 19.21 19.46 0.00
C ALA A 67 18.18 18.61 0.77
N SER A 68 17.02 18.36 0.15
CA SER A 68 15.96 17.49 0.69
C SER A 68 16.46 16.08 1.03
N GLN A 69 17.39 15.54 0.24
CA GLN A 69 17.94 14.19 0.45
C GLN A 69 18.83 14.13 1.69
N ILE A 70 19.68 15.13 1.88
CA ILE A 70 20.58 15.26 3.05
C ILE A 70 19.75 15.49 4.32
N GLU A 71 18.74 16.36 4.24
CA GLU A 71 17.86 16.66 5.36
C GLU A 71 17.08 15.40 5.80
N MET A 72 16.50 14.66 4.86
CA MET A 72 15.87 13.37 5.15
C MET A 72 16.85 12.39 5.81
N SER A 73 18.06 12.27 5.25
CA SER A 73 19.05 11.32 5.75
C SER A 73 19.47 11.63 7.19
N ARG A 74 19.66 12.92 7.50
CA ARG A 74 19.93 13.39 8.87
C ARG A 74 18.77 13.08 9.83
N ALA A 75 17.54 13.30 9.40
CA ALA A 75 16.35 13.00 10.20
C ALA A 75 16.23 11.51 10.51
N VAL A 76 16.46 10.65 9.51
CA VAL A 76 16.47 9.19 9.67
C VAL A 76 17.56 8.76 10.65
N ALA A 77 18.78 9.28 10.48
CA ALA A 77 19.90 9.01 11.39
C ALA A 77 19.61 9.48 12.82
N ALA A 78 18.93 10.61 12.99
CA ALA A 78 18.55 11.15 14.29
C ALA A 78 17.50 10.27 15.00
N ALA A 79 16.56 9.66 14.25
CA ALA A 79 15.62 8.70 14.81
C ALA A 79 16.30 7.39 15.22
N MET A 80 17.26 6.91 14.41
CA MET A 80 18.10 5.75 14.76
C MET A 80 18.95 6.02 16.01
N GLU A 81 19.55 7.20 16.12
CA GLU A 81 20.36 7.58 17.28
C GLU A 81 19.53 7.68 18.57
N ALA A 82 18.34 8.28 18.51
CA ALA A 82 17.42 8.32 19.63
C ALA A 82 17.03 6.91 20.10
N SER A 83 16.76 6.00 19.17
CA SER A 83 16.47 4.60 19.51
C SER A 83 17.67 3.89 20.16
N GLY A 84 18.89 4.12 19.67
CA GLY A 84 20.10 3.51 20.23
C GLY A 84 20.35 3.92 21.68
N ARG A 85 20.08 5.19 22.02
CA ARG A 85 20.21 5.70 23.40
C ARG A 85 19.17 5.11 24.36
N ALA A 86 17.99 4.73 23.86
CA ALA A 86 16.92 4.17 24.66
C ALA A 86 17.03 2.65 24.91
N MET A 87 18.04 1.96 24.36
CA MET A 87 18.22 0.51 24.54
C MET A 87 18.86 0.17 25.91
N PRO A 88 18.47 -0.97 26.53
CA PRO A 88 19.02 -1.42 27.82
C PRO A 88 20.54 -1.64 27.83
N GLU A 89 21.14 -1.98 26.68
CA GLU A 89 22.59 -2.15 26.51
C GLU A 89 23.10 -1.36 25.28
N PRO A 90 23.44 -0.07 25.42
CA PRO A 90 23.92 0.77 24.32
C PRO A 90 25.21 0.25 23.66
N ALA A 91 26.05 -0.46 24.42
CA ALA A 91 27.34 -0.98 23.98
C ALA A 91 27.24 -2.05 22.88
N MET A 92 26.16 -2.84 22.81
CA MET A 92 25.93 -3.77 21.70
C MET A 92 25.72 -3.05 20.36
N PHE A 93 25.15 -1.84 20.39
CA PHE A 93 24.94 -1.00 19.21
C PHE A 93 26.24 -0.29 18.78
N GLU A 94 27.07 0.13 19.74
CA GLU A 94 28.38 0.69 19.45
C GLU A 94 29.41 -0.34 18.97
N ALA A 95 29.29 -1.60 19.41
CA ALA A 95 30.16 -2.71 19.00
C ALA A 95 29.87 -3.21 17.57
N GLN A 96 28.68 -2.93 17.02
CA GLN A 96 28.34 -3.19 15.60
C GLN A 96 28.64 -2.00 14.68
N LYS A 97 29.64 -1.16 15.02
CA LYS A 97 30.20 -0.21 14.04
C LYS A 97 30.67 -1.00 12.81
N ARG A 98 29.95 -0.87 11.70
CA ARG A 98 30.41 -1.33 10.38
C ARG A 98 31.22 -0.20 9.76
N PRO A 99 32.56 -0.20 9.83
CA PRO A 99 33.33 0.87 9.20
C PRO A 99 33.09 0.80 7.69
N ALA A 100 32.68 1.91 7.09
CA ALA A 100 32.86 2.09 5.65
C ALA A 100 34.36 1.96 5.36
N ARG A 101 34.75 1.00 4.53
CA ARG A 101 36.14 0.53 4.39
C ARG A 101 37.11 1.62 3.87
N ARG A 102 36.60 2.80 3.47
CA ARG A 102 37.38 3.92 2.92
C ARG A 102 37.25 5.26 3.66
N LEU A 103 36.46 5.37 4.74
CA LEU A 103 36.36 6.62 5.52
C LEU A 103 37.51 6.79 6.55
N GLN A 104 38.62 6.08 6.39
CA GLN A 104 39.80 6.25 7.24
C GLN A 104 40.77 7.25 6.62
N GLN A 105 40.91 8.43 7.23
CA GLN A 105 42.19 9.17 7.40
C GLN A 105 42.02 10.43 8.27
N PRO A 106 43.11 10.95 8.86
CA PRO A 106 43.92 10.42 9.95
C PRO A 106 43.52 11.03 11.32
N ALA A 107 44.01 10.42 12.39
CA ALA A 107 43.70 10.73 13.79
C ALA A 107 43.97 12.19 14.22
N SER A 108 43.09 12.74 15.05
CA SER A 108 43.51 13.47 16.27
C SER A 108 42.37 13.68 17.30
N ALA A 109 42.78 13.56 18.56
CA ALA A 109 42.20 14.07 19.82
C ALA A 109 40.87 13.52 20.35
N SER A 110 40.99 12.63 21.35
CA SER A 110 39.94 12.28 22.31
C SER A 110 39.61 13.45 23.25
N ALA A 111 38.32 13.67 23.51
CA ALA A 111 37.87 14.31 24.74
C ALA A 111 36.70 13.50 25.30
N ALA A 112 36.90 13.00 26.52
CA ALA A 112 35.88 12.33 27.31
C ALA A 112 34.83 13.34 27.78
N ALA A 113 33.55 13.00 27.67
CA ALA A 113 32.45 13.68 28.34
C ALA A 113 31.65 12.63 29.11
N THR A 114 31.44 12.91 30.39
CA THR A 114 30.73 12.12 31.39
C THR A 114 29.22 12.29 31.23
N ASP A 115 28.50 11.17 31.14
CA ASP A 115 27.04 11.11 31.16
C ASP A 115 26.52 11.20 32.60
N ASP A 116 25.67 12.19 32.88
CA ASP A 116 24.81 12.25 34.06
C ASP A 116 23.43 11.67 33.70
N ALA A 117 23.06 10.57 34.36
CA ALA A 117 21.75 9.94 34.24
C ALA A 117 20.75 10.57 35.23
N ALA A 118 19.56 10.92 34.74
CA ALA A 118 18.39 11.28 35.56
C ALA A 118 17.22 10.32 35.26
N PRO A 119 16.32 10.07 36.24
CA PRO A 119 15.49 8.88 36.26
C PRO A 119 14.25 8.97 35.35
N THR A 120 13.85 7.79 34.90
CA THR A 120 12.70 7.48 34.04
C THR A 120 11.36 7.60 34.77
N ASP A 121 10.45 8.40 34.21
CA ASP A 121 9.00 8.26 34.43
C ASP A 121 8.36 7.51 33.26
N ALA A 122 7.60 6.47 33.60
CA ALA A 122 6.87 5.63 32.67
C ALA A 122 5.69 6.39 32.05
N ASN A 123 5.92 6.98 30.88
CA ASN A 123 4.86 7.38 29.95
C ASN A 123 5.20 6.88 28.56
N VAL A 124 4.21 6.23 27.93
CA VAL A 124 4.22 5.66 26.58
C VAL A 124 4.93 6.57 25.58
N ASP A 125 6.01 6.07 24.97
CA ASP A 125 6.74 6.57 23.79
C ASP A 125 6.76 8.11 23.65
N GLY A 126 7.83 8.77 24.14
CA GLY A 126 8.06 10.22 23.97
C GLY A 126 8.12 10.71 22.51
N GLY A 127 7.96 9.81 21.52
CA GLY A 127 7.93 10.08 20.09
C GLY A 127 9.31 10.30 19.47
N GLU A 128 10.39 10.17 20.26
CA GLU A 128 11.74 10.47 19.81
C GLU A 128 12.32 9.42 18.85
N ASN A 129 11.88 8.16 18.90
CA ASN A 129 12.35 7.09 18.01
C ASN A 129 11.55 6.98 16.69
N THR A 130 10.56 7.84 16.47
CA THR A 130 9.62 7.76 15.35
C THR A 130 9.77 8.96 14.42
N LEU A 131 9.85 8.74 13.12
CA LEU A 131 9.91 9.78 12.10
C LEU A 131 8.83 9.56 11.05
N ILE A 132 8.05 10.59 10.76
CA ILE A 132 7.09 10.60 9.63
C ILE A 132 7.59 11.66 8.63
N VAL A 133 7.91 11.24 7.41
CA VAL A 133 8.49 12.14 6.41
C VAL A 133 7.76 12.02 5.07
N GLU A 134 7.11 13.10 4.66
CA GLU A 134 6.60 13.24 3.30
C GLU A 134 7.75 13.74 2.41
N ALA A 135 8.28 12.88 1.55
CA ALA A 135 9.36 13.21 0.63
C ALA A 135 8.86 13.18 -0.81
N GLY A 136 8.71 14.36 -1.43
CA GLY A 136 8.19 14.50 -2.79
C GLY A 136 8.94 13.66 -3.82
N THR A 137 8.33 13.40 -4.98
CA THR A 137 8.98 12.67 -6.07
C THR A 137 10.28 13.36 -6.48
N GLY A 138 11.31 12.57 -6.80
CA GLY A 138 12.63 13.10 -7.17
C GLY A 138 13.53 13.50 -6.00
N THR A 139 13.05 13.52 -4.75
CA THR A 139 13.88 13.88 -3.57
C THR A 139 15.05 12.92 -3.31
N GLY A 140 15.04 11.71 -3.87
CA GLY A 140 16.05 10.69 -3.57
C GLY A 140 15.79 9.96 -2.23
N LYS A 141 14.51 9.91 -1.82
CA LYS A 141 13.97 9.24 -0.63
C LYS A 141 14.66 7.90 -0.31
N THR A 142 14.76 7.02 -1.32
CA THR A 142 15.34 5.69 -1.17
C THR A 142 16.77 5.73 -0.65
N TYR A 143 17.64 6.53 -1.27
CA TYR A 143 19.03 6.61 -0.84
C TYR A 143 19.16 7.34 0.50
N ALA A 144 18.29 8.33 0.76
CA ALA A 144 18.30 9.08 2.00
C ALA A 144 18.10 8.20 3.24
N TYR A 145 17.21 7.19 3.17
CA TYR A 145 17.04 6.24 4.28
C TYR A 145 18.01 5.05 4.22
N LEU A 146 18.45 4.60 3.03
CA LEU A 146 19.36 3.45 2.89
C LEU A 146 20.77 3.73 3.42
N VAL A 147 21.31 4.93 3.18
CA VAL A 147 22.66 5.30 3.64
C VAL A 147 22.80 5.16 5.16
N PRO A 148 21.99 5.84 6.00
CA PRO A 148 22.09 5.69 7.45
C PRO A 148 21.70 4.27 7.92
N ALA A 149 20.78 3.59 7.22
CA ALA A 149 20.41 2.21 7.53
C ALA A 149 21.59 1.24 7.36
N MET A 150 22.39 1.38 6.30
CA MET A 150 23.56 0.53 6.05
C MET A 150 24.72 0.83 7.00
N LEU A 151 24.91 2.11 7.35
CA LEU A 151 26.01 2.55 8.20
C LEU A 151 25.74 2.28 9.69
N TRP A 152 24.51 2.54 10.15
CA TRP A 152 24.18 2.59 11.58
C TRP A 152 22.86 1.91 11.95
N GLY A 153 22.13 1.34 11.00
CA GLY A 153 20.78 0.80 11.25
C GLY A 153 20.74 -0.51 12.03
N GLY A 154 21.89 -1.16 12.29
CA GLY A 154 21.95 -2.49 12.92
C GLY A 154 21.34 -3.56 12.01
N LYS A 155 20.37 -4.32 12.54
CA LYS A 155 19.41 -5.08 11.73
C LYS A 155 18.26 -4.20 11.30
N VAL A 156 18.02 -4.12 9.99
CA VAL A 156 17.02 -3.22 9.39
C VAL A 156 15.99 -4.03 8.62
N ILE A 157 14.71 -3.71 8.83
CA ILE A 157 13.63 -4.16 7.96
C ILE A 157 13.19 -2.97 7.10
N VAL A 158 13.23 -3.13 5.78
CA VAL A 158 12.63 -2.19 4.84
C VAL A 158 11.37 -2.83 4.27
N SER A 159 10.22 -2.24 4.57
CA SER A 159 8.91 -2.70 4.13
C SER A 159 8.37 -1.74 3.08
N THR A 160 7.94 -2.24 1.93
CA THR A 160 7.37 -1.43 0.83
C THR A 160 5.97 -1.89 0.41
N GLY A 161 5.26 -1.04 -0.33
CA GLY A 161 3.87 -1.26 -0.70
C GLY A 161 3.62 -2.41 -1.69
N THR A 162 4.46 -2.57 -2.70
CA THR A 162 4.23 -3.54 -3.80
C THR A 162 5.43 -4.44 -4.06
N LYS A 163 5.19 -5.63 -4.64
CA LYS A 163 6.26 -6.56 -5.03
C LYS A 163 7.21 -5.97 -6.06
N HIS A 164 6.68 -5.20 -7.02
CA HIS A 164 7.51 -4.51 -8.02
C HIS A 164 8.47 -3.50 -7.39
N LEU A 165 8.00 -2.72 -6.40
CA LEU A 165 8.87 -1.81 -5.64
C LEU A 165 9.88 -2.58 -4.78
N GLN A 166 9.47 -3.72 -4.22
CA GLN A 166 10.36 -4.61 -3.47
C GLN A 166 11.49 -5.16 -4.35
N ASP A 167 11.18 -5.64 -5.55
CA ASP A 167 12.15 -6.14 -6.53
C ASP A 167 13.09 -5.01 -7.01
N GLN A 168 12.56 -3.82 -7.29
CA GLN A 168 13.37 -2.65 -7.64
C GLN A 168 14.35 -2.28 -6.52
N LEU A 169 13.87 -2.22 -5.28
CA LEU A 169 14.67 -1.89 -4.11
C LEU A 169 15.80 -2.91 -3.90
N TYR A 170 15.50 -4.22 -4.05
CA TYR A 170 16.45 -5.31 -3.83
C TYR A 170 17.45 -5.48 -4.97
N GLN A 171 17.02 -5.40 -6.22
CA GLN A 171 17.88 -5.67 -7.39
C GLN A 171 18.69 -4.47 -7.85
N ARG A 172 18.21 -3.24 -7.60
CA ARG A 172 18.84 -2.01 -8.11
C ARG A 172 19.29 -1.08 -6.99
N ASP A 173 18.36 -0.57 -6.19
CA ASP A 173 18.66 0.57 -5.31
C ASP A 173 19.61 0.19 -4.16
N ILE A 174 19.36 -0.93 -3.49
CA ILE A 174 20.23 -1.42 -2.39
C ILE A 174 21.63 -1.78 -2.90
N PRO A 175 21.81 -2.59 -3.97
CA PRO A 175 23.14 -2.86 -4.51
C PRO A 175 23.88 -1.57 -4.88
N THR A 176 23.20 -0.62 -5.53
CA THR A 176 23.82 0.66 -5.94
C THR A 176 24.37 1.44 -4.74
N VAL A 177 23.59 1.58 -3.67
CA VAL A 177 24.02 2.30 -2.46
C VAL A 177 25.11 1.52 -1.71
N ARG A 178 24.95 0.20 -1.58
CA ARG A 178 25.92 -0.67 -0.89
C ARG A 178 27.29 -0.63 -1.55
N ASP A 179 27.31 -0.72 -2.88
CA ASP A 179 28.54 -0.74 -3.66
C ASP A 179 29.20 0.64 -3.65
N ALA A 180 28.41 1.73 -3.70
CA ALA A 180 28.92 3.10 -3.56
C ALA A 180 29.53 3.39 -2.18
N LEU A 181 28.93 2.88 -1.11
CA LEU A 181 29.44 3.02 0.26
C LEU A 181 30.58 2.04 0.59
N ALA A 182 30.75 0.98 -0.23
CA ALA A 182 31.70 -0.11 0.00
C ALA A 182 31.58 -0.74 1.41
N VAL A 183 30.35 -0.99 1.84
CA VAL A 183 30.02 -1.55 3.17
C VAL A 183 29.70 -3.05 3.08
N PRO A 184 30.19 -3.87 4.03
CA PRO A 184 29.97 -5.32 4.02
C PRO A 184 28.60 -5.69 4.61
N VAL A 185 27.52 -5.17 4.01
CA VAL A 185 26.14 -5.38 4.48
C VAL A 185 25.51 -6.54 3.71
N THR A 186 25.02 -7.54 4.44
CA THR A 186 24.26 -8.65 3.89
C THR A 186 22.79 -8.26 3.72
N VAL A 187 22.19 -8.64 2.60
CA VAL A 187 20.82 -8.24 2.23
C VAL A 187 20.06 -9.49 1.81
N ALA A 188 18.83 -9.63 2.28
CA ALA A 188 17.91 -10.67 1.87
C ALA A 188 16.54 -10.08 1.51
N MET A 189 15.83 -10.76 0.61
CA MET A 189 14.45 -10.43 0.25
C MET A 189 13.53 -11.57 0.68
N LEU A 190 12.44 -11.25 1.34
CA LEU A 190 11.44 -12.23 1.74
C LEU A 190 10.08 -11.89 1.13
N LYS A 191 9.51 -12.85 0.41
CA LYS A 191 8.17 -12.77 -0.20
C LYS A 191 7.20 -13.73 0.51
N GLY A 192 5.90 -13.64 0.18
CA GLY A 192 4.92 -14.62 0.64
C GLY A 192 5.12 -16.00 0.01
N ARG A 193 4.68 -17.08 0.68
CA ARG A 193 4.87 -18.49 0.25
C ARG A 193 4.44 -18.79 -1.19
N ALA A 194 3.33 -18.19 -1.64
CA ALA A 194 2.80 -18.36 -2.99
C ALA A 194 3.68 -17.77 -4.11
N ASN A 195 4.80 -17.12 -3.76
CA ASN A 195 5.81 -16.65 -4.73
C ASN A 195 6.98 -17.63 -4.87
N TYR A 196 7.04 -18.66 -4.04
CA TYR A 196 8.09 -19.68 -4.10
C TYR A 196 7.52 -21.00 -4.58
N LEU A 197 8.27 -21.69 -5.42
CA LEU A 197 7.98 -23.07 -5.78
C LEU A 197 7.94 -23.97 -4.55
N CYS A 198 6.98 -24.90 -4.54
CA CYS A 198 6.90 -25.94 -3.52
C CYS A 198 7.23 -27.28 -4.17
N HIS A 199 8.34 -27.90 -3.75
CA HIS A 199 8.75 -29.21 -4.28
C HIS A 199 7.67 -30.29 -4.12
N TYR A 200 6.96 -30.29 -2.99
CA TYR A 200 5.88 -31.23 -2.73
C TYR A 200 4.72 -31.08 -3.73
N TYR A 201 4.19 -29.85 -3.90
CA TYR A 201 3.10 -29.59 -4.82
C TYR A 201 3.51 -29.71 -6.29
N LEU A 202 4.75 -29.34 -6.64
CA LEU A 202 5.30 -29.56 -7.97
C LEU A 202 5.33 -31.04 -8.32
N GLN A 203 5.82 -31.90 -7.41
CA GLN A 203 5.86 -33.34 -7.62
C GLN A 203 4.44 -33.93 -7.71
N ARG A 204 3.55 -33.57 -6.78
CA ARG A 204 2.15 -34.00 -6.80
C ARG A 204 1.45 -33.65 -8.12
N THR A 205 1.65 -32.44 -8.61
CA THR A 205 1.06 -31.96 -9.86
C THR A 205 1.70 -32.62 -11.08
N ALA A 206 2.99 -32.94 -11.04
CA ALA A 206 3.64 -33.71 -12.10
C ALA A 206 3.16 -35.17 -12.16
N ASP A 207 2.95 -35.80 -11.01
CA ASP A 207 2.56 -37.22 -10.93
C ASP A 207 1.07 -37.44 -11.22
N ASN A 208 0.20 -36.53 -10.76
CA ASN A 208 -1.26 -36.73 -10.73
C ASN A 208 -2.06 -35.62 -11.43
N GLY A 209 -1.41 -34.58 -11.98
CA GLY A 209 -2.09 -33.37 -12.46
C GLY A 209 -2.86 -33.57 -13.76
N ARG A 210 -4.19 -33.50 -13.69
CA ARG A 210 -5.03 -33.19 -14.87
C ARG A 210 -5.03 -31.67 -15.08
N LEU A 211 -4.19 -31.22 -16.00
CA LEU A 211 -4.10 -29.81 -16.36
C LEU A 211 -5.24 -29.42 -17.32
N PRO A 212 -5.78 -28.19 -17.21
CA PRO A 212 -6.97 -27.78 -17.95
C PRO A 212 -6.70 -27.56 -19.45
N SER A 213 -5.43 -27.35 -19.85
CA SER A 213 -5.06 -27.11 -21.24
C SER A 213 -3.65 -27.61 -21.57
N ARG A 214 -3.37 -27.79 -22.87
CA ARG A 214 -2.02 -28.11 -23.36
C ARG A 214 -1.00 -27.00 -23.03
N GLN A 215 -1.45 -25.75 -22.98
CA GLN A 215 -0.60 -24.61 -22.65
C GLN A 215 -0.10 -24.72 -21.20
N GLU A 216 -0.98 -25.05 -20.26
CA GLU A 216 -0.60 -25.27 -18.86
C GLU A 216 0.36 -26.47 -18.71
N THR A 217 0.22 -27.49 -19.56
CA THR A 217 1.19 -28.60 -19.62
C THR A 217 2.59 -28.13 -20.05
N SER A 218 2.67 -27.24 -21.04
CA SER A 218 3.93 -26.62 -21.44
C SER A 218 4.53 -25.79 -20.30
N TYR A 219 3.72 -24.99 -19.62
CA TYR A 219 4.18 -24.20 -18.47
C TYR A 219 4.68 -25.09 -17.32
N LEU A 220 4.01 -26.21 -17.03
CA LEU A 220 4.49 -27.16 -16.03
C LEU A 220 5.87 -27.72 -16.40
N GLN A 221 6.11 -28.03 -17.67
CA GLN A 221 7.43 -28.51 -18.12
C GLN A 221 8.52 -27.44 -17.98
N ASP A 222 8.20 -26.17 -18.24
CA ASP A 222 9.11 -25.05 -17.98
C ASP A 222 9.43 -24.93 -16.49
N ILE A 223 8.40 -25.03 -15.64
CA ILE A 223 8.56 -24.98 -14.18
C ILE A 223 9.41 -26.14 -13.66
N ILE A 224 9.21 -27.37 -14.17
CA ILE A 224 10.03 -28.54 -13.79
C ILE A 224 11.51 -28.33 -14.18
N ARG A 225 11.78 -27.71 -15.33
CA ARG A 225 13.15 -27.36 -15.74
C ARG A 225 13.72 -26.27 -14.86
N PHE A 226 12.94 -25.23 -14.59
CA PHE A 226 13.31 -24.11 -13.73
C PHE A 226 13.66 -24.56 -12.30
N ALA A 227 12.87 -25.47 -11.72
CA ALA A 227 13.11 -26.02 -10.38
C ALA A 227 14.47 -26.72 -10.20
N LYS A 228 15.11 -27.16 -11.30
CA LYS A 228 16.43 -27.79 -11.26
C LYS A 228 17.59 -26.79 -11.33
N ILE A 229 17.33 -25.54 -11.74
CA ILE A 229 18.37 -24.52 -11.99
C ILE A 229 18.28 -23.32 -11.06
N THR A 230 17.09 -23.00 -10.54
CA THR A 230 16.90 -21.88 -9.62
C THR A 230 17.52 -22.17 -8.26
N ARG A 231 18.06 -21.12 -7.63
CA ARG A 231 18.57 -21.16 -6.26
C ARG A 231 17.56 -20.66 -5.24
N THR A 232 16.64 -19.80 -5.67
CA THR A 232 15.70 -19.10 -4.79
C THR A 232 14.30 -19.72 -4.84
N GLY A 233 13.95 -20.37 -5.96
CA GLY A 233 12.60 -20.85 -6.23
C GLY A 233 11.58 -19.74 -6.48
N ASP A 234 12.00 -18.49 -6.64
CA ASP A 234 11.10 -17.35 -6.87
C ASP A 234 10.50 -17.43 -8.27
N LYS A 235 9.17 -17.47 -8.35
CA LYS A 235 8.46 -17.55 -9.63
C LYS A 235 8.71 -16.34 -10.54
N ALA A 236 9.08 -15.19 -9.98
CA ALA A 236 9.38 -13.98 -10.76
C ALA A 236 10.63 -14.14 -11.65
N GLU A 237 11.51 -15.12 -11.36
CA GLU A 237 12.68 -15.43 -12.19
C GLU A 237 12.30 -16.17 -13.48
N LEU A 238 11.10 -16.76 -13.56
CA LEU A 238 10.64 -17.55 -14.71
C LEU A 238 9.75 -16.72 -15.64
N ALA A 239 10.37 -15.83 -16.42
CA ALA A 239 9.65 -14.94 -17.35
C ALA A 239 8.88 -15.66 -18.47
N SER A 240 9.21 -16.92 -18.79
CA SER A 240 8.52 -17.69 -19.84
C SER A 240 7.10 -18.13 -19.44
N VAL A 241 6.79 -18.14 -18.14
CA VAL A 241 5.48 -18.52 -17.63
C VAL A 241 4.81 -17.28 -17.04
N PRO A 242 3.68 -16.83 -17.58
CA PRO A 242 2.94 -15.69 -17.03
C PRO A 242 2.64 -15.90 -15.54
N GLU A 243 2.80 -14.87 -14.71
CA GLU A 243 2.51 -14.97 -13.27
C GLU A 243 1.05 -15.32 -12.95
N THR A 244 0.15 -15.09 -13.91
CA THR A 244 -1.30 -15.37 -13.86
C THR A 244 -1.66 -16.78 -14.35
N ALA A 245 -0.70 -17.58 -14.79
CA ALA A 245 -0.95 -18.93 -15.29
C ALA A 245 -1.61 -19.82 -14.22
N ALA A 246 -2.57 -20.65 -14.63
CA ALA A 246 -3.38 -21.45 -13.71
C ALA A 246 -2.58 -22.61 -13.07
N VAL A 247 -1.42 -22.95 -13.61
CA VAL A 247 -0.48 -23.91 -13.03
C VAL A 247 0.16 -23.42 -11.73
N TRP A 248 0.34 -22.10 -11.52
CA TRP A 248 1.07 -21.58 -10.35
C TRP A 248 0.44 -21.99 -8.99
N PRO A 249 -0.89 -21.84 -8.79
CA PRO A 249 -1.54 -22.33 -7.57
C PRO A 249 -1.37 -23.84 -7.33
N MET A 250 -1.09 -24.64 -8.37
CA MET A 250 -0.92 -26.09 -8.28
C MET A 250 0.51 -26.51 -7.90
N VAL A 251 1.50 -25.63 -8.05
CA VAL A 251 2.93 -25.91 -7.81
C VAL A 251 3.55 -25.06 -6.70
N THR A 252 2.74 -24.20 -6.08
CA THR A 252 3.12 -23.37 -4.93
C THR A 252 2.31 -23.80 -3.70
N SER A 253 2.60 -23.20 -2.54
CA SER A 253 1.87 -23.47 -1.31
C SER A 253 1.37 -22.18 -0.67
N THR A 254 0.28 -22.28 0.09
CA THR A 254 -0.28 -21.22 0.92
C THR A 254 0.10 -21.46 2.39
N ARG A 255 -0.35 -20.59 3.29
CA ARG A 255 -0.22 -20.85 4.73
C ARG A 255 -1.02 -22.09 5.13
N ASP A 256 -2.22 -22.22 4.57
CA ASP A 256 -3.23 -23.16 5.04
C ASP A 256 -3.01 -24.59 4.51
N ASN A 257 -2.23 -24.76 3.43
CA ASN A 257 -1.99 -26.06 2.81
C ASN A 257 -0.54 -26.56 2.93
N CYS A 258 0.36 -25.77 3.55
CA CYS A 258 1.75 -26.15 3.72
C CYS A 258 1.90 -27.18 4.84
N LEU A 259 2.60 -28.29 4.56
CA LEU A 259 2.90 -29.34 5.55
C LEU A 259 3.89 -28.89 6.65
N GLY A 260 4.44 -27.68 6.59
CA GLY A 260 5.30 -27.14 7.64
C GLY A 260 6.58 -27.98 7.87
N GLN A 261 6.91 -28.24 9.13
CA GLN A 261 8.10 -29.02 9.52
C GLN A 261 8.00 -30.51 9.15
N GLU A 262 6.77 -31.01 8.99
CA GLU A 262 6.45 -32.39 8.61
C GLU A 262 6.74 -32.63 7.11
N CYS A 263 6.92 -31.57 6.31
CA CYS A 263 7.13 -31.69 4.87
C CYS A 263 8.38 -32.55 4.51
N PRO A 264 8.24 -33.57 3.63
CA PRO A 264 9.37 -34.39 3.18
C PRO A 264 10.50 -33.58 2.53
N HIS A 265 10.16 -32.44 1.93
CA HIS A 265 11.07 -31.54 1.23
C HIS A 265 11.51 -30.35 2.11
N TYR A 266 11.37 -30.40 3.44
CA TYR A 266 11.65 -29.27 4.34
C TYR A 266 13.08 -28.71 4.21
N LYS A 267 14.08 -29.60 4.05
CA LYS A 267 15.50 -29.21 3.97
C LYS A 267 15.81 -28.34 2.74
N ASP A 268 15.24 -28.73 1.61
CA ASP A 268 15.42 -28.09 0.30
C ASP A 268 14.31 -27.06 0.00
N CYS A 269 13.42 -26.80 0.96
CA CYS A 269 12.32 -25.87 0.78
C CYS A 269 12.83 -24.43 0.61
N PHE A 270 12.58 -23.87 -0.57
CA PHE A 270 12.91 -22.48 -0.93
C PHE A 270 12.39 -21.45 0.08
N VAL A 271 11.16 -21.60 0.59
CA VAL A 271 10.62 -20.72 1.62
C VAL A 271 11.45 -20.77 2.91
N MET A 272 11.88 -21.96 3.33
CA MET A 272 12.66 -22.14 4.55
C MET A 272 14.11 -21.67 4.37
N GLN A 273 14.67 -21.78 3.17
CA GLN A 273 15.96 -21.17 2.83
C GLN A 273 15.87 -19.64 2.86
N ALA A 274 14.90 -19.04 2.17
CA ALA A 274 14.67 -17.59 2.17
C ALA A 274 14.43 -17.03 3.58
N ARG A 275 13.68 -17.74 4.43
CA ARG A 275 13.51 -17.36 5.85
C ARG A 275 14.82 -17.39 6.64
N ARG A 276 15.65 -18.43 6.45
CA ARG A 276 16.96 -18.53 7.13
C ARG A 276 17.89 -17.40 6.68
N GLU A 277 17.92 -17.09 5.38
CA GLU A 277 18.68 -15.97 4.83
C GLU A 277 18.19 -14.63 5.39
N ALA A 278 16.87 -14.40 5.43
CA ALA A 278 16.28 -13.21 6.02
C ALA A 278 16.61 -13.06 7.52
N GLN A 279 16.63 -14.15 8.28
CA GLN A 279 17.01 -14.11 9.70
C GLN A 279 18.49 -13.75 9.90
N GLN A 280 19.36 -14.14 8.98
CA GLN A 280 20.80 -13.88 9.07
C GLN A 280 21.22 -12.53 8.48
N ALA A 281 20.44 -11.98 7.55
CA ALA A 281 20.76 -10.73 6.87
C ALA A 281 20.73 -9.51 7.80
N ASP A 282 21.56 -8.53 7.44
CA ASP A 282 21.61 -7.22 8.08
C ASP A 282 20.46 -6.33 7.64
N ILE A 283 20.05 -6.42 6.37
CA ILE A 283 18.90 -5.72 5.81
C ILE A 283 17.95 -6.74 5.18
N VAL A 284 16.70 -6.72 5.63
CA VAL A 284 15.62 -7.55 5.06
C VAL A 284 14.63 -6.67 4.34
N VAL A 285 14.41 -6.96 3.05
CA VAL A 285 13.39 -6.30 2.25
C VAL A 285 12.13 -7.15 2.20
N VAL A 286 11.02 -6.59 2.68
CA VAL A 286 9.70 -7.22 2.68
C VAL A 286 8.65 -6.28 2.09
N ASN A 287 7.45 -6.80 1.82
CA ASN A 287 6.30 -5.93 1.61
C ASN A 287 5.55 -5.65 2.92
N HIS A 288 4.66 -4.66 2.93
CA HIS A 288 3.83 -4.34 4.11
C HIS A 288 3.01 -5.53 4.60
N HIS A 289 2.51 -6.33 3.66
CA HIS A 289 1.69 -7.50 3.96
C HIS A 289 2.44 -8.52 4.83
N LEU A 290 3.66 -8.86 4.44
CA LEU A 290 4.49 -9.82 5.17
C LEU A 290 4.95 -9.29 6.52
N PHE A 291 5.15 -7.97 6.63
CA PHE A 291 5.46 -7.33 7.91
C PHE A 291 4.30 -7.47 8.91
N PHE A 292 3.07 -7.18 8.49
CA PHE A 292 1.90 -7.36 9.38
C PHE A 292 1.61 -8.84 9.66
N ALA A 293 1.87 -9.74 8.71
CA ALA A 293 1.78 -11.18 8.96
C ALA A 293 2.76 -11.64 10.06
N ASP A 294 3.99 -11.12 10.09
CA ASP A 294 4.96 -11.40 11.16
C ASP A 294 4.48 -10.89 12.52
N ILE A 295 3.92 -9.68 12.57
CA ILE A 295 3.32 -9.12 13.79
C ILE A 295 2.22 -10.04 14.34
N MET A 296 1.31 -10.50 13.48
CA MET A 296 0.21 -11.38 13.91
C MET A 296 0.70 -12.72 14.44
N LEU A 297 1.75 -13.28 13.84
CA LEU A 297 2.35 -14.53 14.32
C LEU A 297 3.04 -14.37 15.68
N ARG A 298 3.65 -13.20 15.96
CA ARG A 298 4.24 -12.91 17.27
C ARG A 298 3.18 -12.84 18.37
N ASP A 299 2.04 -12.22 18.08
CA ASP A 299 0.93 -12.10 19.04
C ASP A 299 0.31 -13.46 19.40
N THR A 300 0.33 -14.43 18.50
CA THR A 300 -0.14 -15.80 18.76
C THR A 300 0.93 -16.72 19.36
N GLY A 301 2.14 -16.21 19.62
CA GLY A 301 3.27 -16.98 20.18
C GLY A 301 3.90 -17.96 19.19
N MET A 302 3.64 -17.81 17.89
CA MET A 302 4.21 -18.65 16.83
C MET A 302 5.60 -18.18 16.38
N ALA A 303 6.29 -19.01 15.61
CA ALA A 303 7.65 -18.73 15.14
C ALA A 303 7.73 -17.46 14.26
N GLU A 304 8.67 -16.58 14.60
CA GLU A 304 8.91 -15.31 13.89
C GLU A 304 9.40 -15.55 12.45
N LEU A 305 8.84 -14.81 11.50
CA LEU A 305 9.27 -14.79 10.10
C LEU A 305 10.45 -13.86 9.89
N LEU A 306 10.41 -12.69 10.53
CA LEU A 306 11.37 -11.62 10.38
C LEU A 306 12.33 -11.58 11.56
N PRO A 307 13.59 -11.13 11.35
CA PRO A 307 14.50 -10.93 12.45
C PRO A 307 14.03 -9.81 13.36
N THR A 308 14.44 -9.88 14.63
CA THR A 308 14.32 -8.74 15.55
C THR A 308 15.20 -7.60 15.02
N ALA A 309 14.56 -6.50 14.62
CA ALA A 309 15.22 -5.37 13.96
C ALA A 309 15.34 -4.16 14.88
N ASN A 310 16.45 -3.45 14.77
CA ASN A 310 16.70 -2.18 15.47
C ASN A 310 16.03 -1.00 14.75
N THR A 311 15.83 -1.13 13.44
CA THR A 311 15.20 -0.11 12.60
C THR A 311 14.16 -0.76 11.69
N VAL A 312 12.96 -0.17 11.64
CA VAL A 312 11.92 -0.49 10.66
C VAL A 312 11.65 0.74 9.80
N ILE A 313 11.80 0.59 8.49
CA ILE A 313 11.56 1.63 7.50
C ILE A 313 10.36 1.18 6.66
N PHE A 314 9.29 1.96 6.70
CA PHE A 314 8.14 1.81 5.83
C PHE A 314 8.23 2.80 4.69
N ASP A 315 8.50 2.26 3.50
CA ASP A 315 8.42 2.98 2.25
C ASP A 315 7.04 2.82 1.61
N GLU A 316 6.51 3.87 1.01
CA GLU A 316 5.09 3.97 0.62
C GLU A 316 4.12 3.76 1.77
N ALA A 317 4.48 4.35 2.92
CA ALA A 317 3.75 4.26 4.17
C ALA A 317 2.25 4.68 4.09
N HIS A 318 1.83 5.40 3.05
CA HIS A 318 0.41 5.74 2.82
C HIS A 318 -0.49 4.50 2.67
N GLN A 319 0.06 3.35 2.25
CA GLN A 319 -0.68 2.09 2.11
C GLN A 319 -0.81 1.31 3.43
N LEU A 320 -0.06 1.68 4.47
CA LEU A 320 -0.03 0.93 5.73
C LEU A 320 -1.39 0.84 6.43
N PRO A 321 -2.20 1.92 6.57
CA PRO A 321 -3.47 1.83 7.28
C PRO A 321 -4.42 0.80 6.67
N GLU A 322 -4.53 0.80 5.34
CA GLU A 322 -5.36 -0.16 4.60
C GLU A 322 -4.80 -1.58 4.68
N THR A 323 -3.49 -1.75 4.49
CA THR A 323 -2.85 -3.07 4.60
C THR A 323 -3.02 -3.64 6.01
N ALA A 324 -2.80 -2.83 7.06
CA ALA A 324 -3.00 -3.23 8.44
C ALA A 324 -4.44 -3.70 8.69
N THR A 325 -5.41 -2.96 8.15
CA THR A 325 -6.85 -3.26 8.29
C THR A 325 -7.17 -4.67 7.79
N LEU A 326 -6.59 -5.07 6.65
CA LEU A 326 -6.77 -6.41 6.07
C LEU A 326 -6.14 -7.52 6.92
N PHE A 327 -4.96 -7.29 7.52
CA PHE A 327 -4.24 -8.32 8.27
C PHE A 327 -4.73 -8.51 9.70
N PHE A 328 -5.19 -7.44 10.34
CA PHE A 328 -5.79 -7.50 11.66
C PHE A 328 -7.26 -7.90 11.63
N GLY A 329 -7.84 -8.05 10.43
CA GLY A 329 -9.16 -8.62 10.22
C GLY A 329 -9.11 -10.12 9.94
N GLU A 330 -10.27 -10.76 10.06
CA GLU A 330 -10.50 -12.14 9.67
C GLU A 330 -11.32 -12.16 8.37
N THR A 331 -10.95 -13.06 7.46
CA THR A 331 -11.66 -13.26 6.19
C THR A 331 -11.98 -14.74 6.02
N LEU A 332 -13.24 -15.04 5.72
CA LEU A 332 -13.74 -16.36 5.37
C LEU A 332 -14.30 -16.32 3.95
N SER A 333 -13.71 -17.09 3.05
CA SER A 333 -14.07 -17.14 1.63
C SER A 333 -14.63 -18.49 1.24
N THR A 334 -15.66 -18.50 0.38
CA THR A 334 -16.19 -19.74 -0.20
C THR A 334 -15.09 -20.56 -0.88
N THR A 335 -14.07 -19.92 -1.46
CA THR A 335 -12.92 -20.59 -2.08
C THR A 335 -12.16 -21.50 -1.10
N GLN A 336 -12.04 -21.12 0.17
CA GLN A 336 -11.33 -21.93 1.17
C GLN A 336 -12.04 -23.28 1.42
N PHE A 337 -13.37 -23.29 1.42
CA PHE A 337 -14.16 -24.53 1.51
C PHE A 337 -14.03 -25.39 0.25
N LEU A 338 -14.07 -24.77 -0.94
CA LEU A 338 -13.90 -25.48 -2.22
C LEU A 338 -12.51 -26.15 -2.31
N GLU A 339 -11.47 -25.46 -1.86
CA GLU A 339 -10.12 -26.01 -1.78
C GLU A 339 -10.01 -27.13 -0.76
N LEU A 340 -10.54 -26.95 0.45
CA LEU A 340 -10.54 -27.98 1.49
C LEU A 340 -11.27 -29.25 1.00
N ALA A 341 -12.43 -29.11 0.37
CA ALA A 341 -13.18 -30.22 -0.21
C ALA A 341 -12.35 -30.98 -1.26
N ARG A 342 -11.75 -30.25 -2.20
CA ARG A 342 -10.92 -30.83 -3.26
C ARG A 342 -9.69 -31.55 -2.72
N ASP A 343 -8.98 -30.91 -1.79
CA ASP A 343 -7.77 -31.46 -1.19
C ASP A 343 -8.11 -32.70 -0.36
N SER A 344 -9.21 -32.68 0.38
CA SER A 344 -9.68 -33.84 1.15
C SER A 344 -10.07 -35.03 0.28
N VAL A 345 -10.69 -34.81 -0.89
CA VAL A 345 -10.95 -35.88 -1.86
C VAL A 345 -9.64 -36.48 -2.36
N ALA A 346 -8.69 -35.65 -2.75
CA ALA A 346 -7.42 -36.11 -3.31
C ALA A 346 -6.58 -36.89 -2.28
N GLU A 347 -6.37 -36.33 -1.09
CA GLU A 347 -5.58 -36.98 -0.02
C GLU A 347 -6.32 -38.20 0.55
N GLY A 348 -7.63 -38.10 0.73
CA GLY A 348 -8.47 -39.18 1.21
C GLY A 348 -8.43 -40.40 0.29
N LEU A 349 -8.54 -40.22 -1.02
CA LEU A 349 -8.41 -41.31 -1.99
C LEU A 349 -6.97 -41.86 -2.08
N GLY A 350 -5.96 -41.04 -1.83
CA GLY A 350 -4.56 -41.45 -1.83
C GLY A 350 -4.15 -42.28 -0.61
N HIS A 351 -4.60 -41.90 0.58
CA HIS A 351 -4.11 -42.43 1.86
C HIS A 351 -5.15 -43.20 2.68
N ALA A 352 -6.45 -43.03 2.41
CA ALA A 352 -7.54 -43.58 3.22
C ALA A 352 -8.76 -43.98 2.37
N ARG A 353 -8.55 -44.56 1.18
CA ARG A 353 -9.61 -44.87 0.21
C ARG A 353 -10.71 -45.77 0.77
N ASP A 354 -10.36 -46.65 1.70
CA ASP A 354 -11.22 -47.64 2.34
C ASP A 354 -12.04 -47.08 3.52
N ALA A 355 -11.70 -45.88 4.02
CA ALA A 355 -12.26 -45.37 5.26
C ALA A 355 -13.68 -44.80 5.10
N VAL A 356 -13.88 -43.90 4.15
CA VAL A 356 -15.13 -43.18 3.90
C VAL A 356 -15.30 -42.85 2.42
N ASP A 357 -16.51 -42.48 2.02
CA ASP A 357 -16.76 -41.94 0.68
C ASP A 357 -16.34 -40.46 0.61
N TRP A 358 -15.03 -40.25 0.39
CA TRP A 358 -14.44 -38.91 0.29
C TRP A 358 -15.06 -38.07 -0.81
N VAL A 359 -15.44 -38.69 -1.94
CA VAL A 359 -16.05 -37.99 -3.09
C VAL A 359 -17.39 -37.41 -2.68
N LYS A 360 -18.21 -38.18 -1.96
CA LYS A 360 -19.50 -37.70 -1.45
C LYS A 360 -19.33 -36.56 -0.43
N LEU A 361 -18.41 -36.69 0.53
CA LEU A 361 -18.16 -35.65 1.54
C LEU A 361 -17.66 -34.35 0.90
N GLY A 362 -16.67 -34.44 0.00
CA GLY A 362 -16.15 -33.29 -0.71
C GLY A 362 -17.21 -32.61 -1.58
N ALA A 363 -18.03 -33.39 -2.30
CA ALA A 363 -19.11 -32.85 -3.12
C ALA A 363 -20.21 -32.15 -2.29
N ALA A 364 -20.49 -32.64 -1.08
CA ALA A 364 -21.47 -32.04 -0.19
C ALA A 364 -21.00 -30.66 0.32
N LEU A 365 -19.77 -30.56 0.82
CA LEU A 365 -19.17 -29.28 1.23
C LEU A 365 -19.00 -28.31 0.04
N GLU A 366 -18.60 -28.82 -1.13
CA GLU A 366 -18.49 -27.99 -2.34
C GLU A 366 -19.85 -27.39 -2.72
N ARG A 367 -20.92 -28.18 -2.65
CA ARG A 367 -22.27 -27.72 -2.96
C ARG A 367 -22.75 -26.66 -1.96
N SER A 368 -22.66 -26.91 -0.67
CA SER A 368 -23.11 -25.95 0.36
C SER A 368 -22.33 -24.63 0.27
N ALA A 369 -21.02 -24.68 0.01
CA ALA A 369 -20.20 -23.50 -0.18
C ALA A 369 -20.59 -22.70 -1.45
N ARG A 370 -21.01 -23.36 -2.53
CA ARG A 370 -21.54 -22.69 -3.74
C ARG A 370 -22.92 -22.09 -3.50
N ASP A 371 -23.76 -22.75 -2.70
CA ASP A 371 -25.11 -22.30 -2.39
C ASP A 371 -25.12 -20.96 -1.61
N LEU A 372 -24.06 -20.65 -0.84
CA LEU A 372 -23.87 -19.33 -0.23
C LEU A 372 -23.96 -18.18 -1.24
N ARG A 373 -23.46 -18.37 -2.47
CA ARG A 373 -23.53 -17.34 -3.51
C ARG A 373 -24.98 -17.08 -3.93
N LEU A 374 -25.85 -18.09 -3.89
CA LEU A 374 -27.26 -17.98 -4.28
C LEU A 374 -28.09 -17.14 -3.29
N ALA A 375 -27.57 -16.88 -2.09
CA ALA A 375 -28.21 -15.99 -1.12
C ALA A 375 -28.23 -14.52 -1.60
N PHE A 376 -27.43 -14.15 -2.59
CA PHE A 376 -27.29 -12.78 -3.08
C PHE A 376 -27.74 -12.65 -4.53
N LYS A 377 -28.48 -11.58 -4.85
CA LYS A 377 -28.98 -11.33 -6.21
C LYS A 377 -27.95 -10.61 -7.07
N GLU A 378 -27.19 -9.67 -6.52
CA GLU A 378 -26.14 -8.95 -7.26
C GLU A 378 -24.87 -9.79 -7.47
N ASP A 379 -24.16 -9.51 -8.56
CA ASP A 379 -22.86 -10.13 -8.89
C ASP A 379 -21.64 -9.42 -8.28
N SER A 380 -21.81 -8.18 -7.82
CA SER A 380 -20.74 -7.41 -7.21
C SER A 380 -21.33 -6.40 -6.23
N VAL A 381 -21.22 -6.70 -4.93
CA VAL A 381 -21.71 -5.81 -3.87
C VAL A 381 -20.90 -5.98 -2.60
N ARG A 382 -20.75 -4.89 -1.85
CA ARG A 382 -20.19 -4.86 -0.49
C ARG A 382 -21.29 -4.40 0.45
N LEU A 383 -21.55 -5.18 1.50
CA LEU A 383 -22.66 -4.95 2.44
C LEU A 383 -22.17 -5.06 3.87
N SER A 384 -22.66 -4.21 4.76
CA SER A 384 -22.51 -4.43 6.21
C SER A 384 -23.49 -5.54 6.64
N ILE A 385 -23.09 -6.39 7.59
CA ILE A 385 -24.00 -7.42 8.11
C ILE A 385 -25.27 -6.81 8.72
N GLY A 386 -25.17 -5.60 9.28
CA GLY A 386 -26.31 -4.89 9.86
C GLY A 386 -27.37 -4.46 8.84
N GLN A 387 -27.04 -4.45 7.54
CA GLN A 387 -27.97 -4.16 6.45
C GLN A 387 -28.83 -5.39 6.10
N LEU A 388 -28.46 -6.59 6.55
CA LEU A 388 -29.22 -7.81 6.27
C LEU A 388 -30.39 -7.98 7.26
N PRO A 389 -31.55 -8.46 6.79
CA PRO A 389 -32.64 -8.86 7.68
C PRO A 389 -32.28 -10.17 8.39
N ASP A 390 -32.90 -10.44 9.55
CA ASP A 390 -32.64 -11.66 10.34
C ASP A 390 -32.98 -12.95 9.59
N ASP A 391 -33.95 -12.89 8.67
CA ASP A 391 -34.40 -14.01 7.83
C ASP A 391 -33.66 -14.10 6.50
N HIS A 392 -32.54 -13.40 6.33
CA HIS A 392 -31.76 -13.44 5.10
C HIS A 392 -31.30 -14.88 4.80
N PRO A 393 -31.41 -15.37 3.53
CA PRO A 393 -31.02 -16.73 3.15
C PRO A 393 -29.55 -17.11 3.42
N LEU A 394 -28.71 -16.13 3.78
CA LEU A 394 -27.31 -16.32 4.14
C LEU A 394 -27.17 -17.21 5.38
N PHE A 395 -27.93 -16.95 6.45
CA PHE A 395 -27.72 -17.65 7.73
C PHE A 395 -28.03 -19.15 7.63
N PRO A 396 -29.17 -19.58 7.04
CA PRO A 396 -29.40 -21.01 6.80
C PRO A 396 -28.37 -21.66 5.88
N ALA A 397 -27.84 -20.91 4.90
CA ALA A 397 -26.78 -21.41 4.03
C ALA A 397 -25.45 -21.58 4.77
N LEU A 398 -25.12 -20.70 5.73
CA LEU A 398 -23.95 -20.83 6.60
C LEU A 398 -24.07 -22.04 7.54
N GLU A 399 -25.25 -22.26 8.14
CA GLU A 399 -25.53 -23.45 8.96
C GLU A 399 -25.37 -24.75 8.16
N ALA A 400 -25.78 -24.75 6.88
CA ALA A 400 -25.58 -25.89 5.98
C ALA A 400 -24.09 -26.14 5.69
N VAL A 401 -23.28 -25.08 5.52
CA VAL A 401 -21.82 -25.21 5.37
C VAL A 401 -21.19 -25.74 6.65
N GLU A 402 -21.60 -25.24 7.82
CA GLU A 402 -21.13 -25.71 9.13
C GLU A 402 -21.38 -27.21 9.30
N THR A 403 -22.60 -27.67 8.99
CA THR A 403 -22.97 -29.10 9.08
C THR A 403 -22.09 -29.99 8.19
N GLU A 404 -21.85 -29.60 6.94
CA GLU A 404 -21.03 -30.38 6.01
C GLU A 404 -19.53 -30.31 6.34
N LEU A 405 -19.08 -29.18 6.88
CA LEU A 405 -17.71 -29.02 7.37
C LEU A 405 -17.45 -29.89 8.60
N ASP A 406 -18.40 -29.98 9.53
CA ASP A 406 -18.36 -30.87 10.70
C ASP A 406 -18.24 -32.34 10.27
N ALA A 407 -19.04 -32.75 9.29
CA ALA A 407 -19.00 -34.11 8.75
C ALA A 407 -17.63 -34.44 8.14
N LEU A 408 -17.07 -33.51 7.35
CA LEU A 408 -15.73 -33.66 6.76
C LEU A 408 -14.63 -33.69 7.84
N ALA A 409 -14.68 -32.78 8.81
CA ALA A 409 -13.72 -32.71 9.92
C ALA A 409 -13.75 -33.99 10.77
N GLY A 410 -14.94 -34.55 11.03
CA GLY A 410 -15.10 -35.84 11.72
C GLY A 410 -14.45 -36.99 10.95
N ALA A 411 -14.62 -37.05 9.63
CA ALA A 411 -13.98 -38.05 8.79
C ALA A 411 -12.45 -37.90 8.76
N LEU A 412 -11.94 -36.67 8.65
CA LEU A 412 -10.50 -36.37 8.70
C LEU A 412 -9.90 -36.73 10.06
N ALA A 413 -10.61 -36.46 11.16
CA ALA A 413 -10.16 -36.81 12.52
C ALA A 413 -9.98 -38.32 12.70
N GLY A 414 -10.84 -39.13 12.10
CA GLY A 414 -10.70 -40.59 12.15
C GLY A 414 -9.49 -41.13 11.38
N GLN A 415 -8.91 -40.36 10.46
CA GLN A 415 -7.86 -40.82 9.55
C GLN A 415 -6.56 -40.00 9.62
N SER A 416 -6.47 -39.02 10.52
CA SER A 416 -5.34 -38.08 10.57
C SER A 416 -3.98 -38.72 10.85
N GLU A 417 -3.97 -39.90 11.50
CA GLU A 417 -2.73 -40.65 11.78
C GLU A 417 -2.19 -41.41 10.56
N ARG A 418 -3.00 -41.60 9.50
CA ARG A 418 -2.59 -42.35 8.30
C ARG A 418 -1.63 -41.57 7.40
N ALA A 419 -1.73 -40.25 7.40
CA ALA A 419 -0.86 -39.37 6.63
C ALA A 419 -0.84 -37.96 7.24
N GLU A 420 0.33 -37.32 7.24
CA GLU A 420 0.50 -35.94 7.71
C GLU A 420 -0.37 -34.95 6.93
N SER A 421 -0.60 -35.19 5.64
CA SER A 421 -1.49 -34.37 4.80
C SER A 421 -2.94 -34.39 5.30
N LEU A 422 -3.44 -35.54 5.78
CA LEU A 422 -4.78 -35.65 6.38
C LEU A 422 -4.84 -34.92 7.73
N GLY A 423 -3.79 -35.01 8.54
CA GLY A 423 -3.67 -34.24 9.78
C GLY A 423 -3.66 -32.72 9.53
N ALA A 424 -2.98 -32.26 8.47
CA ALA A 424 -3.00 -30.86 8.06
C ALA A 424 -4.38 -30.40 7.60
N LEU A 425 -5.10 -31.22 6.82
CA LEU A 425 -6.47 -30.91 6.41
C LEU A 425 -7.44 -30.82 7.59
N LEU A 426 -7.28 -31.69 8.61
CA LEU A 426 -8.09 -31.61 9.83
C LEU A 426 -7.87 -30.29 10.58
N ARG A 427 -6.62 -29.85 10.72
CA ARG A 427 -6.30 -28.55 11.36
C ARG A 427 -6.97 -27.41 10.59
N ARG A 428 -6.84 -27.40 9.25
CA ARG A 428 -7.48 -26.43 8.38
C ARG A 428 -9.02 -26.44 8.50
N ALA A 429 -9.63 -27.62 8.57
CA ALA A 429 -11.07 -27.75 8.75
C ALA A 429 -11.53 -27.12 10.08
N ARG A 430 -10.81 -27.39 11.18
CA ARG A 430 -11.09 -26.82 12.51
C ARG A 430 -10.92 -25.30 12.56
N GLU A 431 -9.87 -24.77 11.96
CA GLU A 431 -9.68 -23.31 11.84
C GLU A 431 -10.85 -22.66 11.09
N LEU A 432 -11.37 -23.30 10.03
CA LEU A 432 -12.53 -22.81 9.31
C LEU A 432 -13.83 -22.94 10.12
N GLN A 433 -13.99 -23.97 10.95
CA GLN A 433 -15.12 -24.12 11.89
C GLN A 433 -15.14 -22.97 12.90
N ASP A 434 -13.99 -22.67 13.52
CA ASP A 434 -13.86 -21.61 14.53
C ASP A 434 -14.24 -20.24 13.96
N VAL A 435 -13.77 -19.91 12.75
CA VAL A 435 -14.11 -18.65 12.08
C VAL A 435 -15.59 -18.63 11.65
N LEU A 436 -16.11 -19.73 11.11
CA LEU A 436 -17.51 -19.82 10.65
C LEU A 436 -18.52 -19.65 11.78
N ALA A 437 -18.22 -20.16 12.99
CA ALA A 437 -19.07 -20.01 14.16
C ALA A 437 -19.37 -18.53 14.52
N GLY A 438 -18.45 -17.61 14.18
CA GLY A 438 -18.66 -16.17 14.34
C GLY A 438 -19.67 -15.55 13.36
N TRP A 439 -20.06 -16.28 12.32
CA TRP A 439 -20.90 -15.79 11.21
C TRP A 439 -22.29 -16.40 11.13
N THR A 440 -22.54 -17.50 11.83
CA THR A 440 -23.86 -18.14 11.88
C THR A 440 -24.87 -17.34 12.70
N THR A 441 -24.41 -16.38 13.51
CA THR A 441 -25.28 -15.52 14.30
C THR A 441 -25.76 -14.27 13.53
N PRO A 442 -27.07 -13.92 13.61
CA PRO A 442 -27.61 -12.70 13.04
C PRO A 442 -26.95 -11.41 13.56
N PRO A 443 -27.10 -10.26 12.86
CA PRO A 443 -26.50 -9.00 13.27
C PRO A 443 -27.05 -8.51 14.61
N THR A 444 -26.15 -8.00 15.44
CA THR A 444 -26.44 -7.38 16.74
C THR A 444 -27.13 -6.02 16.57
N ALA A 445 -27.80 -5.54 17.62
CA ALA A 445 -28.42 -4.21 17.62
C ALA A 445 -27.42 -3.09 17.28
N THR A 446 -26.19 -3.17 17.80
CA THR A 446 -25.10 -2.24 17.52
C THR A 446 -24.74 -2.21 16.03
N GLU A 447 -24.68 -3.38 15.38
CA GLU A 447 -24.39 -3.49 13.94
C GLU A 447 -25.52 -2.91 13.08
N ARG A 448 -26.78 -3.07 13.50
CA ARG A 448 -27.94 -2.46 12.83
C ARG A 448 -27.94 -0.93 12.96
N ASP A 449 -27.61 -0.41 14.13
CA ASP A 449 -27.54 1.03 14.36
C ASP A 449 -26.42 1.67 13.53
N ALA A 450 -25.25 1.02 13.45
CA ALA A 450 -24.17 1.45 12.56
C ALA A 450 -24.58 1.41 11.09
N ALA A 451 -25.22 0.33 10.64
CA ALA A 451 -25.67 0.20 9.24
C ALA A 451 -26.75 1.22 8.83
N SER A 452 -27.58 1.67 9.77
CA SER A 452 -28.67 2.62 9.52
C SER A 452 -28.27 4.09 9.62
N GLY A 453 -27.04 4.38 10.05
CA GLY A 453 -26.57 5.74 10.33
C GLY A 453 -27.36 6.44 11.46
N SER A 454 -28.13 5.68 12.24
CA SER A 454 -28.86 6.22 13.38
C SER A 454 -27.92 6.30 14.58
N ALA A 455 -27.58 7.53 14.97
CA ALA A 455 -26.72 7.78 16.12
C ALA A 455 -27.45 7.43 17.43
N SER A 456 -27.55 6.14 17.77
CA SER A 456 -28.00 5.71 19.09
C SER A 456 -26.86 5.87 20.11
N GLN A 457 -27.20 6.40 21.29
CA GLN A 457 -26.28 6.78 22.37
C GLN A 457 -25.83 5.59 23.26
N ALA A 458 -25.99 4.34 22.82
CA ALA A 458 -26.02 3.19 23.72
C ALA A 458 -25.02 2.06 23.39
N SER A 459 -23.78 2.39 23.07
CA SER A 459 -22.65 1.47 23.26
C SER A 459 -21.48 2.22 23.89
N ASP A 460 -20.73 1.56 24.79
CA ASP A 460 -19.53 2.12 25.39
C ASP A 460 -18.59 2.61 24.28
N ALA A 461 -18.51 3.93 24.10
CA ALA A 461 -17.88 4.61 22.96
C ALA A 461 -16.33 4.47 22.92
N ASN A 462 -15.80 3.48 23.62
CA ASN A 462 -14.39 3.38 23.97
C ASN A 462 -13.83 1.96 23.88
N ASP A 463 -14.55 0.96 23.34
CA ASP A 463 -13.92 -0.34 23.07
C ASP A 463 -12.87 -0.17 21.95
N PRO A 464 -11.56 -0.27 22.25
CA PRO A 464 -10.51 -0.16 21.23
C PRO A 464 -10.53 -1.35 20.25
N ASN A 465 -11.27 -2.42 20.58
CA ASN A 465 -11.40 -3.64 19.81
C ASN A 465 -12.74 -3.73 19.08
N GLU A 466 -13.47 -2.63 18.90
CA GLU A 466 -14.69 -2.63 18.09
C GLU A 466 -14.38 -3.18 16.68
N LYS A 467 -15.08 -4.24 16.29
CA LYS A 467 -14.94 -4.91 15.00
C LYS A 467 -16.17 -4.68 14.13
N VAL A 468 -15.98 -4.67 12.81
CA VAL A 468 -17.02 -4.47 11.81
C VAL A 468 -17.12 -5.72 10.95
N ARG A 469 -18.30 -6.37 10.97
CA ARG A 469 -18.62 -7.49 10.08
C ARG A 469 -19.26 -6.98 8.78
N TRP A 470 -18.69 -7.38 7.66
CA TRP A 470 -19.15 -7.02 6.32
C TRP A 470 -18.91 -8.13 5.31
N ILE A 471 -19.62 -8.09 4.19
CA ILE A 471 -19.69 -9.15 3.20
C ILE A 471 -19.32 -8.57 1.84
N GLU A 472 -18.50 -9.29 1.09
CA GLU A 472 -18.18 -9.02 -0.31
C GLU A 472 -18.69 -10.15 -1.19
N VAL A 473 -19.52 -9.80 -2.17
CA VAL A 473 -20.07 -10.76 -3.13
C VAL A 473 -19.41 -10.51 -4.48
N PHE A 474 -18.91 -11.59 -5.08
CA PHE A 474 -18.41 -11.63 -6.45
C PHE A 474 -19.29 -12.57 -7.28
N SER A 475 -19.09 -12.63 -8.60
CA SER A 475 -19.90 -13.46 -9.50
C SER A 475 -19.97 -14.95 -9.11
N HIS A 476 -18.90 -15.48 -8.49
CA HIS A 476 -18.81 -16.90 -8.14
C HIS A 476 -18.41 -17.19 -6.69
N THR A 477 -18.13 -16.17 -5.90
CA THR A 477 -17.59 -16.34 -4.54
C THR A 477 -18.19 -15.33 -3.59
N VAL A 478 -18.33 -15.72 -2.33
CA VAL A 478 -18.70 -14.83 -1.23
C VAL A 478 -17.54 -14.80 -0.25
N GLN A 479 -17.23 -13.60 0.24
CA GLN A 479 -16.25 -13.39 1.29
C GLN A 479 -16.91 -12.68 2.46
N LEU A 480 -16.70 -13.21 3.66
CA LEU A 480 -17.14 -12.66 4.92
C LEU A 480 -15.92 -12.07 5.60
N HIS A 481 -16.02 -10.82 6.05
CA HIS A 481 -14.91 -10.06 6.58
C HIS A 481 -15.26 -9.48 7.94
N GLU A 482 -14.43 -9.74 8.93
CA GLU A 482 -14.50 -9.13 10.25
C GLU A 482 -13.26 -8.26 10.43
N THR A 483 -13.43 -6.95 10.51
CA THR A 483 -12.32 -6.01 10.41
C THR A 483 -12.28 -5.07 11.61
N PRO A 484 -11.12 -4.82 12.25
CA PRO A 484 -11.04 -3.87 13.33
C PRO A 484 -11.34 -2.45 12.82
N LEU A 485 -12.13 -1.71 13.59
CA LEU A 485 -12.50 -0.35 13.27
C LEU A 485 -11.27 0.57 13.18
N SER A 486 -10.28 0.33 14.06
CA SER A 486 -9.03 1.08 14.13
C SER A 486 -7.82 0.16 14.31
N VAL A 487 -6.77 0.41 13.52
CA VAL A 487 -5.49 -0.30 13.64
C VAL A 487 -4.53 0.38 14.63
N ALA A 488 -4.84 1.61 15.03
CA ALA A 488 -3.99 2.41 15.90
C ALA A 488 -3.65 1.74 17.25
N PRO A 489 -4.61 1.16 18.00
CA PRO A 489 -4.30 0.50 19.28
C PRO A 489 -3.40 -0.72 19.11
N ILE A 490 -3.67 -1.52 18.08
CA ILE A 490 -2.91 -2.74 17.79
C ILE A 490 -1.46 -2.38 17.42
N PHE A 491 -1.29 -1.40 16.53
CA PHE A 491 0.03 -0.95 16.12
C PHE A 491 0.81 -0.27 17.25
N ALA A 492 0.15 0.55 18.08
CA ALA A 492 0.76 1.17 19.25
C ALA A 492 1.27 0.12 20.26
N LYS A 493 0.49 -0.94 20.51
CA LYS A 493 0.92 -2.07 21.36
C LYS A 493 2.17 -2.76 20.83
N GLN A 494 2.25 -3.00 19.52
CA GLN A 494 3.43 -3.59 18.89
C GLN A 494 4.68 -2.72 19.01
N ARG A 495 4.50 -1.39 18.98
CA ARG A 495 5.58 -0.43 19.15
C ARG A 495 6.08 -0.30 20.58
N ALA A 496 5.24 -0.59 21.57
CA ALA A 496 5.58 -0.48 22.99
C ALA A 496 6.58 -1.55 23.49
N GLY A 497 6.98 -2.49 22.63
CA GLY A 497 8.00 -3.49 22.93
C GLY A 497 9.43 -2.93 22.98
N VAL A 498 10.41 -3.73 22.53
CA VAL A 498 11.84 -3.33 22.53
C VAL A 498 12.04 -2.04 21.72
N PRO A 499 12.69 -1.01 22.30
CA PRO A 499 12.95 0.25 21.61
C PRO A 499 13.62 0.03 20.26
N ARG A 500 12.99 0.54 19.21
CA ARG A 500 13.50 0.51 17.83
C ARG A 500 13.14 1.79 17.11
N ALA A 501 13.90 2.13 16.07
CA ALA A 501 13.62 3.28 15.24
C ALA A 501 12.52 2.95 14.22
N TRP A 502 11.54 3.84 14.10
CA TRP A 502 10.40 3.71 13.19
C TRP A 502 10.41 4.85 12.18
N VAL A 503 10.62 4.55 10.90
CA VAL A 503 10.64 5.55 9.82
C VAL A 503 9.47 5.30 8.88
N PHE A 504 8.58 6.27 8.74
CA PHE A 504 7.46 6.23 7.81
C PHE A 504 7.70 7.24 6.71
N THR A 505 7.80 6.79 5.47
CA THR A 505 8.06 7.67 4.33
C THR A 505 7.21 7.36 3.12
N SER A 506 6.71 8.40 2.47
CA SER A 506 6.04 8.33 1.17
C SER A 506 6.04 9.72 0.53
N ALA A 507 5.71 9.80 -0.76
CA ALA A 507 5.50 11.06 -1.45
C ALA A 507 4.25 11.82 -0.98
N THR A 508 3.30 11.13 -0.35
CA THR A 508 2.02 11.72 0.09
C THR A 508 1.58 11.16 1.44
N LEU A 509 1.84 11.88 2.53
CA LEU A 509 1.40 11.52 3.89
C LEU A 509 0.62 12.65 4.58
N SER A 510 0.69 13.86 4.05
CA SER A 510 0.19 15.08 4.69
C SER A 510 -0.78 15.85 3.79
N VAL A 511 -1.64 16.63 4.44
CA VAL A 511 -2.51 17.61 3.79
C VAL A 511 -2.02 18.99 4.18
N ARG A 512 -1.37 19.70 3.26
CA ARG A 512 -0.72 21.00 3.52
C ARG A 512 0.31 20.92 4.67
N GLY A 513 1.09 19.84 4.73
CA GLY A 513 2.10 19.61 5.77
C GLY A 513 1.54 19.14 7.11
N ASP A 514 0.22 18.95 7.24
CA ASP A 514 -0.40 18.38 8.44
C ASP A 514 -0.44 16.84 8.36
N PHE A 515 0.27 16.19 9.29
CA PHE A 515 0.39 14.73 9.42
C PHE A 515 -0.60 14.14 10.43
N THR A 516 -1.43 14.95 11.08
CA THR A 516 -2.34 14.52 12.15
C THR A 516 -3.25 13.39 11.71
N HIS A 517 -3.74 13.42 10.45
CA HIS A 517 -4.59 12.37 9.90
C HIS A 517 -3.87 11.01 9.83
N TYR A 518 -2.69 10.96 9.21
CA TYR A 518 -1.90 9.73 9.10
C TYR A 518 -1.43 9.22 10.46
N ALA A 519 -0.95 10.13 11.32
CA ALA A 519 -0.52 9.80 12.67
C ALA A 519 -1.67 9.20 13.50
N ALA A 520 -2.87 9.78 13.43
CA ALA A 520 -4.04 9.26 14.14
C ALA A 520 -4.46 7.86 13.65
N GLN A 521 -4.48 7.62 12.34
CA GLN A 521 -4.83 6.30 11.77
C GLN A 521 -3.90 5.18 12.24
N MET A 522 -2.62 5.49 12.39
CA MET A 522 -1.58 4.54 12.75
C MET A 522 -1.24 4.55 14.26
N GLY A 523 -1.90 5.37 15.08
CA GLY A 523 -1.59 5.49 16.51
C GLY A 523 -0.20 6.08 16.80
N LEU A 524 0.27 6.99 15.93
CA LEU A 524 1.57 7.65 16.03
C LEU A 524 1.44 9.05 16.59
N ASN A 525 2.58 9.62 16.98
CA ASN A 525 2.71 11.03 17.34
C ASN A 525 3.30 11.83 16.17
N ALA A 526 2.64 12.91 15.76
CA ALA A 526 3.07 13.79 14.66
C ALA A 526 4.18 14.79 15.06
N ARG A 527 4.73 14.73 16.28
CA ARG A 527 5.80 15.64 16.76
C ARG A 527 7.02 15.63 15.85
N ARG A 528 7.46 14.43 15.45
CA ARG A 528 8.62 14.24 14.56
C ARG A 528 8.15 14.03 13.12
N SER A 529 7.55 15.07 12.55
CA SER A 529 7.07 15.05 11.17
C SER A 529 7.71 16.14 10.32
N MET A 530 8.01 15.84 9.05
CA MET A 530 8.56 16.80 8.11
C MET A 530 8.08 16.58 6.68
N THR A 531 7.95 17.68 5.93
CA THR A 531 7.66 17.67 4.50
C THR A 531 8.88 18.19 3.75
N LEU A 532 9.35 17.42 2.79
CA LEU A 532 10.50 17.76 1.96
C LEU A 532 10.00 18.04 0.54
N PRO A 533 10.19 19.27 0.03
CA PRO A 533 9.70 19.64 -1.28
C PRO A 533 10.44 18.83 -2.36
N SER A 534 9.71 18.54 -3.43
CA SER A 534 10.29 17.99 -4.66
C SER A 534 11.22 19.04 -5.29
N PRO A 535 12.33 18.61 -5.93
CA PRO A 535 13.25 19.53 -6.61
C PRO A 535 12.73 20.04 -7.97
N PHE A 536 11.59 19.53 -8.46
CA PHE A 536 11.08 19.85 -9.79
C PHE A 536 10.40 21.23 -9.86
N ASP A 537 10.51 21.87 -11.02
CA ASP A 537 9.87 23.15 -11.30
C ASP A 537 8.47 22.94 -11.90
N TYR A 538 7.52 22.59 -11.05
CA TYR A 538 6.13 22.38 -11.46
C TYR A 538 5.47 23.60 -12.11
N GLY A 539 5.99 24.81 -11.88
CA GLY A 539 5.43 26.04 -12.46
C GLY A 539 5.63 26.12 -13.97
N THR A 540 6.77 25.61 -14.46
CA THR A 540 7.13 25.58 -15.89
C THR A 540 6.87 24.21 -16.53
N GLN A 541 7.00 23.14 -15.74
CA GLN A 541 6.85 21.77 -16.19
C GLN A 541 5.39 21.29 -16.27
N GLY A 542 4.46 21.87 -15.49
CA GLY A 542 3.11 21.32 -15.43
C GLY A 542 1.97 22.32 -15.39
N LEU A 543 0.87 21.94 -16.02
CA LEU A 543 -0.36 22.71 -16.09
C LEU A 543 -1.53 21.94 -15.46
N LEU A 544 -2.18 22.51 -14.45
CA LEU A 544 -3.45 22.04 -13.92
C LEU A 544 -4.60 22.68 -14.71
N TYR A 545 -5.32 21.86 -15.46
CA TYR A 545 -6.48 22.24 -16.26
C TYR A 545 -7.78 21.73 -15.62
N VAL A 546 -8.73 22.64 -15.40
CA VAL A 546 -10.08 22.30 -14.93
C VAL A 546 -11.11 22.84 -15.91
N PRO A 547 -11.77 21.98 -16.71
CA PRO A 547 -12.76 22.42 -17.70
C PRO A 547 -13.91 23.23 -17.08
N ARG A 548 -14.52 24.07 -17.90
CA ARG A 548 -15.75 24.81 -17.55
C ARG A 548 -16.98 24.01 -17.96
N ASN A 549 -18.12 24.35 -17.36
CA ASN A 549 -19.45 23.88 -17.76
C ASN A 549 -19.65 22.36 -17.78
N LEU A 550 -18.85 21.59 -17.03
CA LEU A 550 -19.13 20.17 -16.82
C LEU A 550 -20.33 19.99 -15.89
N PRO A 551 -21.21 19.00 -16.15
CA PRO A 551 -22.27 18.66 -15.23
C PRO A 551 -21.70 18.14 -13.90
N GLN A 552 -22.53 18.04 -12.86
CA GLN A 552 -22.07 17.47 -11.59
C GLN A 552 -21.73 15.97 -11.74
N PRO A 553 -20.76 15.44 -10.97
CA PRO A 553 -20.36 14.03 -11.03
C PRO A 553 -21.47 12.99 -10.81
N SER A 554 -22.60 13.40 -10.21
CA SER A 554 -23.80 12.57 -10.01
C SER A 554 -24.72 12.51 -11.23
N SER A 555 -24.50 13.37 -12.25
CA SER A 555 -25.30 13.39 -13.47
C SER A 555 -25.06 12.14 -14.32
N PRO A 556 -26.10 11.51 -14.88
CA PRO A 556 -25.95 10.41 -15.83
C PRO A 556 -25.15 10.78 -17.09
N MET A 557 -25.19 12.06 -17.49
CA MET A 557 -24.45 12.56 -18.68
C MET A 557 -22.98 12.90 -18.38
N PHE A 558 -22.53 12.72 -17.14
CA PHE A 558 -21.22 13.19 -16.70
C PHE A 558 -20.07 12.55 -17.49
N THR A 559 -20.05 11.22 -17.59
CA THR A 559 -18.95 10.50 -18.27
C THR A 559 -18.84 10.90 -19.74
N ASP A 560 -19.97 11.12 -20.41
CA ASP A 560 -19.98 11.56 -21.80
C ASP A 560 -19.43 12.98 -21.94
N ALA A 561 -19.84 13.90 -21.05
CA ALA A 561 -19.32 15.27 -21.02
C ALA A 561 -17.82 15.32 -20.69
N VAL A 562 -17.32 14.43 -19.81
CA VAL A 562 -15.90 14.29 -19.52
C VAL A 562 -15.13 13.88 -20.77
N PHE A 563 -15.62 12.88 -21.51
CA PHE A 563 -15.00 12.48 -22.77
C PHE A 563 -14.96 13.64 -23.77
N ASP A 564 -16.07 14.34 -23.96
CA ASP A 564 -16.17 15.43 -24.93
C ASP A 564 -15.22 16.59 -24.57
N ALA A 565 -15.03 16.88 -23.28
CA ALA A 565 -14.08 17.89 -22.80
C ALA A 565 -12.61 17.43 -22.86
N ALA A 566 -12.35 16.13 -22.69
CA ALA A 566 -11.02 15.54 -22.73
C ALA A 566 -10.48 15.39 -24.16
N LEU A 567 -11.36 15.12 -25.13
CA LEU A 567 -10.99 14.80 -26.50
C LEU A 567 -10.05 15.83 -27.16
N PRO A 568 -10.29 17.16 -27.05
CA PRO A 568 -9.37 18.15 -27.62
C PRO A 568 -8.01 18.20 -26.94
N ALA A 569 -7.92 17.86 -25.64
CA ALA A 569 -6.65 17.80 -24.92
C ALA A 569 -5.85 16.54 -25.29
N ILE A 570 -6.53 15.40 -25.48
CA ILE A 570 -5.94 14.15 -25.99
C ILE A 570 -5.36 14.36 -27.38
N GLU A 571 -6.08 15.07 -28.25
CA GLU A 571 -5.62 15.41 -29.60
C GLU A 571 -4.38 16.32 -29.55
N ALA A 572 -4.37 17.33 -28.67
CA ALA A 572 -3.24 18.23 -28.50
C ALA A 572 -1.98 17.55 -27.93
N SER A 573 -2.13 16.52 -27.09
CA SER A 573 -0.98 15.83 -26.50
C SER A 573 -0.29 14.85 -27.45
N GLY A 574 -0.96 14.44 -28.54
CA GLY A 574 -0.41 13.52 -29.54
C GLY A 574 -0.13 12.09 -29.02
N GLY A 575 -0.68 11.74 -27.86
CA GLY A 575 -0.41 10.47 -27.17
C GLY A 575 0.03 10.69 -25.72
N GLY A 576 0.53 9.62 -25.09
CA GLY A 576 1.03 9.67 -23.71
C GLY A 576 -0.06 10.01 -22.70
N VAL A 577 -1.26 9.46 -22.90
CA VAL A 577 -2.45 9.84 -22.13
C VAL A 577 -2.76 8.78 -21.09
N PHE A 578 -2.99 9.24 -19.87
CA PHE A 578 -3.52 8.41 -18.79
C PHE A 578 -4.90 8.90 -18.37
N MET A 579 -5.93 8.16 -18.73
CA MET A 579 -7.31 8.45 -18.34
C MET A 579 -7.70 7.63 -17.12
N LEU A 580 -7.68 8.28 -15.97
CA LEU A 580 -7.95 7.73 -14.65
C LEU A 580 -9.41 7.98 -14.27
N CYS A 581 -10.20 6.91 -14.31
CA CYS A 581 -11.60 6.92 -13.97
C CYS A 581 -11.82 6.46 -12.53
N THR A 582 -12.82 7.02 -11.86
CA THR A 582 -13.21 6.60 -10.50
C THR A 582 -14.09 5.33 -10.48
N THR A 583 -14.66 4.92 -11.61
CA THR A 583 -15.51 3.73 -11.72
C THR A 583 -15.20 2.90 -12.96
N LEU A 584 -15.39 1.58 -12.89
CA LEU A 584 -15.21 0.68 -14.04
C LEU A 584 -16.21 0.98 -15.16
N ARG A 585 -17.45 1.35 -14.82
CA ARG A 585 -18.46 1.78 -15.80
C ARG A 585 -17.98 2.97 -16.65
N ALA A 586 -17.25 3.91 -16.04
CA ALA A 586 -16.67 5.03 -16.76
C ALA A 586 -15.52 4.59 -17.67
N VAL A 587 -14.67 3.65 -17.22
CA VAL A 587 -13.61 3.04 -18.04
C VAL A 587 -14.21 2.45 -19.31
N ASP A 588 -15.22 1.58 -19.20
CA ASP A 588 -15.84 0.92 -20.35
C ASP A 588 -16.47 1.92 -21.33
N ARG A 589 -17.19 2.92 -20.79
CA ARG A 589 -17.86 3.94 -21.59
C ARG A 589 -16.86 4.80 -22.36
N ILE A 590 -15.82 5.30 -21.69
CA ILE A 590 -14.77 6.12 -22.29
C ILE A 590 -13.97 5.32 -23.30
N ALA A 591 -13.59 4.07 -22.97
CA ALA A 591 -12.87 3.19 -23.87
C ALA A 591 -13.65 2.94 -25.17
N SER A 592 -14.96 2.67 -25.08
CA SER A 592 -15.80 2.50 -26.27
C SER A 592 -15.77 3.73 -27.17
N LYS A 593 -15.99 4.94 -26.61
CA LYS A 593 -15.97 6.18 -27.40
C LYS A 593 -14.58 6.47 -27.99
N LEU A 594 -13.50 6.16 -27.26
CA LEU A 594 -12.12 6.30 -27.76
C LEU A 594 -11.85 5.37 -28.95
N ARG A 595 -12.32 4.11 -28.92
CA ARG A 595 -12.20 3.19 -30.07
C ARG A 595 -12.85 3.78 -31.32
N ASP A 596 -14.09 4.28 -31.19
CA ASP A 596 -14.82 4.88 -32.32
C ASP A 596 -14.09 6.10 -32.89
N ILE A 597 -13.51 6.96 -32.03
CA ILE A 597 -12.72 8.11 -32.47
C ILE A 597 -11.41 7.69 -33.13
N ILE A 598 -10.68 6.75 -32.55
CA ILE A 598 -9.41 6.28 -33.09
C ILE A 598 -9.61 5.70 -34.49
N GLU A 599 -10.65 4.91 -34.69
CA GLU A 599 -11.01 4.35 -35.99
C GLU A 599 -11.46 5.44 -36.98
N SER A 600 -12.44 6.27 -36.59
CA SER A 600 -13.01 7.30 -37.48
C SER A 600 -12.02 8.39 -37.88
N ARG A 601 -11.07 8.76 -37.01
CA ARG A 601 -10.01 9.74 -37.29
C ARG A 601 -8.70 9.10 -37.76
N SER A 602 -8.62 7.77 -37.82
CA SER A 602 -7.40 7.03 -38.16
C SER A 602 -6.18 7.43 -37.30
N TRP A 603 -6.40 7.57 -35.98
CA TRP A 603 -5.32 7.90 -35.05
C TRP A 603 -4.35 6.74 -34.89
N ASN A 604 -3.03 7.03 -34.92
CA ASN A 604 -1.99 6.05 -34.67
C ASN A 604 -1.63 5.92 -33.18
N MET A 605 -2.59 6.16 -32.28
CA MET A 605 -2.41 6.07 -30.83
C MET A 605 -3.02 4.75 -30.32
N PRO A 606 -2.20 3.79 -29.85
CA PRO A 606 -2.71 2.53 -29.32
C PRO A 606 -3.58 2.77 -28.08
N LEU A 607 -4.76 2.13 -28.04
CA LEU A 607 -5.63 2.15 -26.87
C LEU A 607 -5.36 0.93 -25.98
N LEU A 608 -5.11 1.18 -24.70
CA LEU A 608 -4.90 0.18 -23.66
C LEU A 608 -5.99 0.36 -22.60
N VAL A 609 -6.78 -0.68 -22.34
CA VAL A 609 -7.90 -0.60 -21.39
C VAL A 609 -7.68 -1.60 -20.26
N GLN A 610 -7.92 -1.15 -19.03
CA GLN A 610 -7.97 -2.05 -17.88
C GLN A 610 -8.97 -3.18 -18.13
N GLY A 611 -8.51 -4.42 -17.96
CA GLY A 611 -9.30 -5.63 -18.19
C GLY A 611 -8.84 -6.42 -19.42
N ASP A 612 -8.23 -5.75 -20.41
CA ASP A 612 -7.77 -6.41 -21.65
C ASP A 612 -6.50 -7.27 -21.42
N ALA A 613 -5.68 -6.90 -20.45
CA ALA A 613 -4.46 -7.61 -20.08
C ALA A 613 -4.10 -7.35 -18.61
N SER A 614 -3.07 -8.02 -18.11
CA SER A 614 -2.58 -7.79 -16.74
C SER A 614 -2.09 -6.34 -16.56
N ARG A 615 -2.19 -5.80 -15.35
CA ARG A 615 -1.74 -4.43 -15.04
C ARG A 615 -0.28 -4.21 -15.44
N THR A 616 0.60 -5.16 -15.15
CA THR A 616 2.03 -5.07 -15.50
C THR A 616 2.21 -5.00 -17.02
N GLU A 617 1.58 -5.92 -17.75
CA GLU A 617 1.66 -5.95 -19.21
C GLU A 617 1.12 -4.67 -19.87
N LEU A 618 0.01 -4.14 -19.39
CA LEU A 618 -0.54 -2.87 -19.90
C LEU A 618 0.43 -1.71 -19.70
N LEU A 619 1.12 -1.66 -18.56
CA LEU A 619 2.12 -0.62 -18.28
C LEU A 619 3.38 -0.78 -19.12
N ASP A 620 3.83 -2.02 -19.36
CA ASP A 620 4.99 -2.28 -20.22
C ASP A 620 4.69 -1.95 -21.68
N ARG A 621 3.50 -2.31 -22.16
CA ARG A 621 3.01 -1.88 -23.48
C ARG A 621 2.95 -0.36 -23.58
N PHE A 622 2.36 0.31 -22.59
CA PHE A 622 2.27 1.78 -22.56
C PHE A 622 3.66 2.44 -22.67
N ARG A 623 4.64 1.97 -21.90
CA ARG A 623 6.04 2.43 -21.97
C ARG A 623 6.67 2.17 -23.35
N SER A 624 6.42 0.99 -23.92
CA SER A 624 7.00 0.59 -25.21
C SER A 624 6.44 1.38 -26.39
N TYR A 625 5.16 1.73 -26.37
CA TYR A 625 4.52 2.49 -27.44
C TYR A 625 4.87 3.98 -27.39
N GLY A 626 5.03 4.55 -26.20
CA GLY A 626 5.38 5.97 -26.02
C GLY A 626 4.27 6.97 -26.36
N ASN A 627 3.29 6.61 -27.20
CA ASN A 627 2.17 7.48 -27.59
C ASN A 627 0.78 6.85 -27.29
N ALA A 628 0.74 5.81 -26.46
CA ALA A 628 -0.51 5.12 -26.15
C ALA A 628 -1.47 5.95 -25.29
N ILE A 629 -2.75 5.58 -25.31
CA ILE A 629 -3.79 6.04 -24.40
C ILE A 629 -4.11 4.88 -23.46
N LEU A 630 -3.90 5.04 -22.16
CA LEU A 630 -4.27 4.04 -21.16
C LEU A 630 -5.47 4.51 -20.34
N VAL A 631 -6.56 3.75 -20.40
CA VAL A 631 -7.79 3.99 -19.63
C VAL A 631 -7.86 2.99 -18.49
N GLY A 632 -7.89 3.48 -17.27
CA GLY A 632 -7.89 2.64 -16.08
C GLY A 632 -8.64 3.26 -14.90
N SER A 633 -8.93 2.44 -13.91
CA SER A 633 -9.55 2.82 -12.65
C SER A 633 -8.53 3.22 -11.58
N GLN A 634 -8.97 3.36 -10.32
CA GLN A 634 -8.10 3.63 -9.17
C GLN A 634 -6.91 2.67 -9.03
N SER A 635 -7.02 1.41 -9.47
CA SER A 635 -5.91 0.44 -9.43
C SER A 635 -4.69 0.86 -10.25
N PHE A 636 -4.89 1.78 -11.20
CA PHE A 636 -3.83 2.38 -11.98
C PHE A 636 -3.34 3.69 -11.39
N TRP A 637 -3.73 4.13 -10.18
CA TRP A 637 -3.29 5.41 -9.57
C TRP A 637 -1.97 5.31 -8.81
N GLU A 638 -1.50 4.10 -8.49
CA GLU A 638 -0.19 3.87 -7.86
C GLU A 638 0.74 3.00 -8.73
N GLY A 639 2.05 3.03 -8.46
CA GLY A 639 3.05 2.11 -9.03
C GLY A 639 3.31 2.21 -10.55
N VAL A 640 3.14 3.39 -11.16
CA VAL A 640 3.55 3.65 -12.54
C VAL A 640 4.68 4.68 -12.56
N ASP A 641 5.86 4.23 -13.00
CA ASP A 641 6.99 5.09 -13.36
C ASP A 641 7.12 5.08 -14.89
N VAL A 642 6.79 6.20 -15.51
CA VAL A 642 6.95 6.51 -16.94
C VAL A 642 7.61 7.89 -16.97
N ARG A 643 8.76 7.99 -17.63
CA ARG A 643 9.55 9.22 -17.71
C ARG A 643 9.49 9.79 -19.12
N GLY A 644 9.61 11.11 -19.25
CA GLY A 644 9.61 11.80 -20.52
C GLY A 644 8.25 11.80 -21.21
N ASP A 645 8.28 11.93 -22.53
CA ASP A 645 7.10 12.17 -23.37
C ASP A 645 6.08 11.02 -23.41
N ALA A 646 6.47 9.84 -22.90
CA ALA A 646 5.60 8.69 -22.80
C ALA A 646 4.38 8.91 -21.88
N LEU A 647 4.42 9.93 -21.00
CA LEU A 647 3.26 10.37 -20.23
C LEU A 647 3.22 11.91 -20.12
N SER A 648 2.40 12.54 -20.96
CA SER A 648 2.30 14.00 -21.07
C SER A 648 0.93 14.55 -20.66
N LEU A 649 -0.10 13.70 -20.57
CA LEU A 649 -1.46 14.09 -20.17
C LEU A 649 -2.04 13.09 -19.17
N VAL A 650 -2.37 13.56 -17.96
CA VAL A 650 -3.10 12.79 -16.95
C VAL A 650 -4.49 13.40 -16.81
N ILE A 651 -5.53 12.59 -17.03
CA ILE A 651 -6.93 13.00 -16.94
C ILE A 651 -7.58 12.26 -15.79
N ILE A 652 -8.16 12.98 -14.84
CA ILE A 652 -8.90 12.43 -13.71
C ILE A 652 -10.37 12.82 -13.85
N ASP A 653 -11.26 11.84 -13.98
CA ASP A 653 -12.68 12.10 -14.25
C ASP A 653 -13.40 12.80 -13.08
N LYS A 654 -13.15 12.37 -11.84
CA LYS A 654 -13.81 12.86 -10.62
C LYS A 654 -12.81 12.92 -9.46
N LEU A 655 -13.08 13.78 -8.48
CA LEU A 655 -12.34 13.75 -7.21
C LEU A 655 -12.52 12.38 -6.54
N PRO A 656 -11.44 11.73 -6.07
CA PRO A 656 -11.42 10.35 -5.59
C PRO A 656 -11.94 10.24 -4.15
N PHE A 657 -13.19 10.62 -3.93
CA PHE A 657 -13.86 10.31 -2.67
C PHE A 657 -14.21 8.83 -2.65
N ALA A 658 -13.91 8.17 -1.53
CA ALA A 658 -14.30 6.78 -1.33
C ALA A 658 -15.83 6.63 -1.41
N PRO A 659 -16.33 5.50 -1.93
CA PRO A 659 -17.76 5.25 -2.03
C PRO A 659 -18.43 5.31 -0.64
N PRO A 660 -19.57 5.99 -0.51
CA PRO A 660 -20.30 6.04 0.77
C PRO A 660 -20.83 4.66 1.19
N ASP A 661 -21.05 3.76 0.24
CA ASP A 661 -21.58 2.41 0.48
C ASP A 661 -20.50 1.41 0.95
N ASP A 662 -19.25 1.87 1.17
CA ASP A 662 -18.22 1.03 1.79
C ASP A 662 -18.57 0.80 3.28
N PRO A 663 -18.81 -0.44 3.71
CA PRO A 663 -19.30 -0.73 5.06
C PRO A 663 -18.26 -0.44 6.15
N VAL A 664 -16.97 -0.64 5.88
CA VAL A 664 -15.89 -0.35 6.82
C VAL A 664 -15.72 1.16 6.96
N LEU A 665 -15.78 1.88 5.83
CA LEU A 665 -15.74 3.33 5.85
C LEU A 665 -16.93 3.89 6.62
N SER A 666 -18.16 3.45 6.36
CA SER A 666 -19.36 3.94 7.06
C SER A 666 -19.20 3.81 8.57
N ALA A 667 -18.83 2.61 9.05
CA ALA A 667 -18.59 2.38 10.47
C ALA A 667 -17.52 3.32 11.06
N ARG A 668 -16.42 3.57 10.32
CA ARG A 668 -15.39 4.54 10.73
C ARG A 668 -15.93 5.97 10.80
N LEU A 669 -16.75 6.38 9.83
CA LEU A 669 -17.36 7.71 9.81
C LEU A 669 -18.36 7.88 10.97
N ASP A 670 -19.11 6.84 11.29
CA ASP A 670 -20.05 6.85 12.42
C ASP A 670 -19.32 6.97 13.75
N ALA A 671 -18.22 6.22 13.93
CA ALA A 671 -17.38 6.32 15.12
C ALA A 671 -16.74 7.71 15.30
N LEU A 672 -16.35 8.37 14.20
CA LEU A 672 -15.88 9.76 14.23
C LEU A 672 -17.00 10.73 14.61
N THR A 673 -18.21 10.50 14.10
CA THR A 673 -19.40 11.31 14.43
C THR A 673 -19.77 11.17 15.90
N LYS A 674 -19.72 9.95 16.47
CA LYS A 674 -19.91 9.68 17.89
C LYS A 674 -18.89 10.41 18.78
N LYS A 675 -17.67 10.64 18.27
CA LYS A 675 -16.63 11.46 18.92
C LYS A 675 -16.81 12.97 18.72
N GLY A 676 -17.90 13.42 18.10
CA GLY A 676 -18.18 14.83 17.82
C GLY A 676 -17.28 15.44 16.73
N LEU A 677 -16.59 14.61 15.94
CA LEU A 677 -15.72 15.05 14.85
C LEU A 677 -16.48 15.05 13.52
N SER A 678 -16.11 15.94 12.61
CA SER A 678 -16.62 15.92 11.23
C SER A 678 -15.91 14.84 10.41
N PRO A 679 -16.60 13.75 10.00
CA PRO A 679 -15.95 12.65 9.26
C PRO A 679 -15.44 13.10 7.88
N PHE A 680 -16.19 14.00 7.24
CA PHE A 680 -15.77 14.61 5.99
C PHE A 680 -14.44 15.37 6.12
N ALA A 681 -14.30 16.21 7.16
CA ALA A 681 -13.13 17.06 7.33
C ALA A 681 -11.89 16.31 7.85
N VAL A 682 -12.10 15.30 8.69
CA VAL A 682 -11.03 14.57 9.39
C VAL A 682 -10.60 13.30 8.66
N HIS A 683 -11.47 12.71 7.83
CA HIS A 683 -11.18 11.44 7.12
C HIS A 683 -11.32 11.55 5.61
N GLN A 684 -12.52 11.80 5.08
CA GLN A 684 -12.79 11.67 3.63
C GLN A 684 -11.99 12.68 2.80
N LEU A 685 -11.92 13.95 3.23
CA LEU A 685 -11.19 14.99 2.51
C LEU A 685 -9.67 14.73 2.52
N PRO A 686 -9.01 14.45 3.66
CA PRO A 686 -7.60 14.08 3.65
C PRO A 686 -7.26 12.89 2.76
N GLN A 687 -8.06 11.82 2.83
CA GLN A 687 -7.86 10.62 2.00
C GLN A 687 -7.97 10.97 0.51
N ALA A 688 -9.00 11.69 0.09
CA ALA A 688 -9.17 12.12 -1.30
C ALA A 688 -8.00 13.00 -1.79
N VAL A 689 -7.46 13.87 -0.93
CA VAL A 689 -6.27 14.68 -1.25
C VAL A 689 -5.03 13.81 -1.45
N ILE A 690 -4.78 12.84 -0.56
CA ILE A 690 -3.64 11.93 -0.66
C ILE A 690 -3.72 11.11 -1.95
N THR A 691 -4.88 10.50 -2.23
CA THR A 691 -5.12 9.73 -3.46
C THR A 691 -4.95 10.61 -4.70
N LEU A 692 -5.45 11.84 -4.69
CA LEU A 692 -5.28 12.78 -5.81
C LEU A 692 -3.81 13.18 -6.02
N LYS A 693 -3.04 13.40 -4.95
CA LYS A 693 -1.59 13.66 -5.06
C LYS A 693 -0.85 12.47 -5.68
N GLN A 694 -1.25 11.23 -5.38
CA GLN A 694 -0.66 10.03 -5.98
C GLN A 694 -0.96 9.93 -7.49
N GLY A 695 -2.20 10.20 -7.90
CA GLY A 695 -2.56 10.28 -9.32
C GLY A 695 -1.81 11.41 -10.05
N ALA A 696 -1.72 12.58 -9.43
CA ALA A 696 -1.02 13.75 -10.00
C ALA A 696 0.51 13.57 -10.07
N GLY A 697 1.11 12.89 -9.09
CA GLY A 697 2.56 12.69 -8.97
C GLY A 697 3.20 11.81 -10.04
N ARG A 698 2.40 11.34 -11.00
CA ARG A 698 2.81 10.57 -12.18
C ARG A 698 3.30 11.42 -13.32
N LEU A 699 2.75 12.64 -13.42
CA LEU A 699 2.95 13.51 -14.56
C LEU A 699 4.41 13.98 -14.67
N ILE A 700 5.02 14.34 -13.53
CA ILE A 700 6.39 14.87 -13.48
C ILE A 700 7.25 13.95 -12.60
N ARG A 701 8.18 13.24 -13.24
CA ARG A 701 9.14 12.28 -12.66
C ARG A 701 10.60 12.70 -12.86
N SER A 702 10.87 13.61 -13.79
CA SER A 702 12.20 14.13 -14.12
C SER A 702 12.21 15.66 -14.29
N GLU A 703 13.41 16.25 -14.36
CA GLU A 703 13.61 17.69 -14.60
C GLU A 703 13.20 18.13 -16.01
N THR A 704 13.08 17.19 -16.96
CA THR A 704 12.72 17.46 -18.36
C THR A 704 11.27 17.15 -18.68
N ASP A 705 10.55 16.46 -17.78
CA ASP A 705 9.15 16.10 -18.02
C ASP A 705 8.31 17.37 -18.11
N ARG A 706 7.40 17.40 -19.08
CA ARG A 706 6.36 18.44 -19.18
C ARG A 706 5.02 17.78 -19.44
N GLY A 707 3.95 18.32 -18.84
CA GLY A 707 2.63 17.76 -19.08
C GLY A 707 1.47 18.49 -18.44
N VAL A 708 0.27 17.99 -18.71
CA VAL A 708 -0.99 18.57 -18.26
C VAL A 708 -1.73 17.59 -17.34
N LEU A 709 -2.15 18.07 -16.17
CA LEU A 709 -3.07 17.40 -15.27
C LEU A 709 -4.47 17.99 -15.49
N MET A 710 -5.35 17.23 -16.12
CA MET A 710 -6.74 17.59 -16.32
C MET A 710 -7.61 16.96 -15.22
N ILE A 711 -8.33 17.78 -14.46
CA ILE A 711 -9.31 17.31 -13.46
C ILE A 711 -10.70 17.72 -13.90
N CYS A 712 -11.54 16.74 -14.24
CA CYS A 712 -12.87 16.96 -14.81
C CYS A 712 -13.97 17.12 -13.74
N ASP A 713 -13.63 17.75 -12.60
CA ASP A 713 -14.55 17.91 -11.48
C ASP A 713 -14.61 19.37 -11.01
N THR A 714 -15.73 20.03 -11.30
CA THR A 714 -15.91 21.46 -10.99
C THR A 714 -15.93 21.74 -9.48
N ARG A 715 -16.17 20.71 -8.64
CA ARG A 715 -16.12 20.85 -7.17
C ARG A 715 -14.75 21.32 -6.67
N LEU A 716 -13.69 21.09 -7.44
CA LEU A 716 -12.35 21.60 -7.14
C LEU A 716 -12.29 23.14 -7.09
N VAL A 717 -13.15 23.80 -7.87
CA VAL A 717 -13.26 25.27 -7.94
C VAL A 717 -14.46 25.78 -7.16
N ASP A 718 -15.62 25.13 -7.32
CA ASP A 718 -16.90 25.65 -6.84
C ASP A 718 -17.13 25.42 -5.34
N LYS A 719 -16.48 24.40 -4.74
CA LYS A 719 -16.69 24.05 -3.33
C LYS A 719 -15.58 24.64 -2.44
N PRO A 720 -15.89 25.09 -1.21
CA PRO A 720 -14.89 25.64 -0.29
C PRO A 720 -13.71 24.72 0.01
N TYR A 721 -13.96 23.41 0.11
CA TYR A 721 -12.92 22.41 0.34
C TYR A 721 -11.99 22.22 -0.86
N GLY A 722 -12.43 22.58 -2.08
CA GLY A 722 -11.63 22.50 -3.30
C GLY A 722 -10.33 23.30 -3.18
N ARG A 723 -10.36 24.43 -2.44
CA ARG A 723 -9.15 25.19 -2.11
C ARG A 723 -8.10 24.38 -1.38
N ARG A 724 -8.52 23.55 -0.42
CA ARG A 724 -7.62 22.69 0.36
C ARG A 724 -7.01 21.59 -0.51
N ILE A 725 -7.77 21.10 -1.49
CA ILE A 725 -7.32 20.08 -2.45
C ILE A 725 -6.24 20.63 -3.37
N TRP A 726 -6.53 21.68 -4.15
CA TRP A 726 -5.54 22.17 -5.12
C TRP A 726 -4.29 22.77 -4.46
N GLN A 727 -4.39 23.32 -3.24
CA GLN A 727 -3.23 23.78 -2.48
C GLN A 727 -2.34 22.65 -1.94
N SER A 728 -2.81 21.40 -1.98
CA SER A 728 -2.04 20.23 -1.57
C SER A 728 -1.39 19.51 -2.75
N LEU A 729 -1.79 19.84 -3.98
CA LEU A 729 -1.14 19.37 -5.20
C LEU A 729 0.19 20.12 -5.42
N PRO A 730 1.10 19.58 -6.26
CA PRO A 730 2.24 20.34 -6.72
C PRO A 730 1.83 21.71 -7.29
N PRO A 731 2.67 22.74 -7.19
CA PRO A 731 2.33 24.12 -7.55
C PRO A 731 2.33 24.33 -9.08
N PHE A 732 1.48 23.60 -9.79
CA PHE A 732 1.27 23.72 -11.22
C PHE A 732 0.78 25.12 -11.62
N LYS A 733 1.13 25.55 -12.83
CA LYS A 733 0.41 26.65 -13.50
C LYS A 733 -1.06 26.23 -13.63
N ARG A 734 -2.02 27.14 -13.47
CA ARG A 734 -3.45 26.80 -13.44
C ARG A 734 -4.18 27.49 -14.58
N THR A 735 -5.05 26.75 -15.27
CA THR A 735 -5.92 27.30 -16.31
C THR A 735 -7.31 26.66 -16.29
N ARG A 736 -8.28 27.39 -16.84
CA ARG A 736 -9.61 26.87 -17.19
C ARG A 736 -9.92 26.99 -18.68
N GLU A 737 -8.96 27.49 -19.45
CA GLU A 737 -9.09 27.72 -20.90
C GLU A 737 -8.33 26.64 -21.65
N LEU A 738 -9.00 26.00 -22.62
CA LEU A 738 -8.43 24.94 -23.44
C LEU A 738 -7.30 25.45 -24.36
N ASP A 739 -7.38 26.69 -24.83
CA ASP A 739 -6.35 27.24 -25.73
C ASP A 739 -4.98 27.30 -25.05
N VAL A 740 -4.95 27.62 -23.74
CA VAL A 740 -3.71 27.58 -22.94
C VAL A 740 -3.12 26.16 -22.84
N VAL A 741 -3.97 25.12 -22.89
CA VAL A 741 -3.53 23.72 -22.89
C VAL A 741 -2.90 23.36 -24.24
N ARG A 742 -3.49 23.83 -25.35
CA ARG A 742 -2.96 23.63 -26.70
C ARG A 742 -1.62 24.33 -26.87
N GLU A 743 -1.55 25.61 -26.49
CA GLU A 743 -0.30 26.40 -26.50
C GLU A 743 0.80 25.70 -25.70
N PHE A 744 0.48 25.16 -24.52
CA PHE A 744 1.44 24.45 -23.68
C PHE A 744 2.05 23.21 -24.37
N PHE A 745 1.25 22.44 -25.11
CA PHE A 745 1.75 21.29 -25.87
C PHE A 745 2.48 21.72 -27.15
N GLU A 746 2.04 22.78 -27.83
CA GLU A 746 2.72 23.33 -29.01
C GLU A 746 4.12 23.87 -28.68
N GLU A 747 4.25 24.61 -27.58
CA GLU A 747 5.56 25.06 -27.06
C GLU A 747 6.50 23.89 -26.78
N ASN A 748 5.96 22.75 -26.32
CA ASN A 748 6.76 21.56 -26.06
C ASN A 748 7.26 20.92 -27.36
N ALA A 749 6.39 20.80 -28.37
CA ALA A 749 6.75 20.27 -29.68
C ALA A 749 7.77 21.14 -30.43
N GLN A 750 7.83 22.44 -30.14
CA GLN A 750 8.81 23.37 -30.71
C GLN A 750 10.15 23.40 -29.96
N ALA A 751 10.16 22.99 -28.69
CA ALA A 751 11.37 22.95 -27.85
C ALA A 751 12.16 21.63 -27.98
N GLN A 752 11.53 20.59 -28.53
CA GLN A 752 12.12 19.29 -28.89
C GLN A 752 12.63 19.31 -30.34
#